data_AF-A0A1X7KTJ3-F1
#
_entry.id   AF-A0A1X7KTJ3-F1
#
_cell.length_a   1.000
_cell.length_b   1.000
_cell.length_c   1.000
_cell.angle_alpha   90.00
_cell.angle_beta   90.00
_cell.angle_gamma   90.00
#
_symmetry.space_group_name_H-M   'P 1'
#
loop_
_entity.id
_entity.type
_entity.pdbx_description
1 polymer ?
#
loop_
_entity_poly.entity_id
_entity_poly.type
_entity_poly.pdbx_seq_one_letter_code
_entity_poly.pdbx_strand_id
1 'polypeptide(L)'
;MINLGPKKNKTGWLAEYRHPSPGDLFCLPSAIYFLMKFRADLARFNSKALDDRVTLYFWWEMSARETYPDFNWVLRQEDLEYLRQLDNDTLIERHPDAVMYWLGSTKPSVLDTRHLSETLLEPQTVLAEAGLQLPKLLTMIVRNRGDLAQAFDLGTLTGYLNCLDWWDAHGQSACSRVTWRPPVAWPKLLEPIDDAGSGAMPFPRFLALITTERPDLRSAFDLNSFTSRLACLSWWEDHGQREYPHIKWLQPPIGGAMLEPEEPPVDGGPYVPRFLAEIFKERPDLQANFDLQSFGGRLSCLSWWTEHGQHQYRAVRWVPPATPAQLLEPEWGTHPDWLPVPRFLRLLHSERQDLQALCSLDSFTGRLKCLSWWAEHGQHQYSVIHWAIPPLPDDLFRMEAGEQGALPLLPRFLLLIWNERTDLQASFNLNSFGERLGFISWWEMDGSDEYYAIKWSPTRVTEELTRVDDDQPAVDGGLCLPRFLFEIYRERPDLQATFDLQSFGGRLSCLSWWIEYGPHQYRAIRWVPPITPALLFEPEWGTHPDWLPVPRFLRLLHGERQDLQALCSLDSFTGRLKCLSWWAEHGHQQYSVIHWAIPPLPDDLFRMEAGEQGALPLLPRFLLLIWNERPELQASFNLNSFSERLGFISWWDKNGHDEYYAIKWSPTHLAEELARIDDEQPADDTLLPRFLTMIANDRPDLRQAFDMGTVQGRDQLVQWWNEWAPTEYPLVGSLTVHWADSAETADDDEREPARYHARVEGTGYDFGVNIIGFPQGVLGLGEDARMAARVLQLSSTPVTLLNAPMAGPARLEHSVDHLISEELKYNISLICLPAPEMVRLALEGGRKLIDAPTHKIGAWPWELPHWPSAFGNVHQMVDEIWAQSRFVQSVYSRLGNTPVYHMPMAVEVPAPLEPKRERFGLPPNEFLFYLMFDGNSWLSRKNPLAGVQAFKQAFGNESPGVGLVIKAMNVRDDDPVWRAVLDLTAGDSRIHIVSERLSRQDSTDFMACCDAYISLHRSEGFGRVIAEAMALGQPVVVTNFSGNVDFCEPDTAFLVDGELVPLRPGDYLFAEGQYWCDPDVSIAAEQLKRMIDDVPLRERIAQAGKARVERDYSVEAVARAYARRLTDIAEAKAK
;
A
#
# COMPACT_ATOMS: atom_id res chain seq x y z
N MET A 1 -52.68 2.86 -29.58
CA MET A 1 -52.70 3.38 -28.21
C MET A 1 -52.44 2.20 -27.28
N ILE A 2 -51.20 2.03 -26.84
CA ILE A 2 -50.88 1.21 -25.67
C ILE A 2 -50.38 2.23 -24.65
N ASN A 3 -51.16 2.40 -23.60
CA ASN A 3 -50.98 3.39 -22.56
C ASN A 3 -49.89 2.86 -21.62
N LEU A 4 -48.62 3.08 -21.98
CA LEU A 4 -47.51 2.94 -21.04
C LEU A 4 -47.67 4.06 -20.01
N GLY A 5 -47.91 3.70 -18.75
CA GLY A 5 -47.97 4.64 -17.64
C GLY A 5 -46.71 5.53 -17.56
N PRO A 6 -46.76 6.64 -16.80
CA PRO A 6 -45.74 7.67 -16.87
C PRO A 6 -44.41 7.16 -16.33
N LYS A 7 -43.50 6.73 -17.23
CA LYS A 7 -42.07 6.64 -16.91
C LYS A 7 -41.61 8.04 -16.54
N LYS A 8 -41.43 8.31 -15.24
CA LYS A 8 -40.77 9.52 -14.75
C LYS A 8 -39.37 9.58 -15.38
N ASN A 9 -39.21 10.43 -16.39
CA ASN A 9 -37.92 10.68 -17.01
C ASN A 9 -37.03 11.42 -15.98
N LYS A 10 -36.23 10.66 -15.20
CA LYS A 10 -35.43 11.16 -14.06
C LYS A 10 -34.39 12.24 -14.43
N THR A 11 -34.19 12.50 -15.72
CA THR A 11 -33.26 13.54 -16.22
C THR A 11 -33.91 14.58 -17.13
N GLY A 12 -35.24 14.60 -17.26
CA GLY A 12 -35.94 15.58 -18.12
C GLY A 12 -35.55 17.03 -17.81
N TRP A 13 -35.20 17.30 -16.55
CA TRP A 13 -34.75 18.60 -16.06
C TRP A 13 -33.39 19.06 -16.64
N LEU A 14 -32.49 18.16 -17.07
CA LEU A 14 -31.21 18.54 -17.70
C LEU A 14 -31.44 19.24 -19.06
N ALA A 15 -32.56 18.94 -19.72
CA ALA A 15 -32.97 19.61 -20.95
C ALA A 15 -33.64 20.97 -20.70
N GLU A 16 -34.17 21.20 -19.49
CA GLU A 16 -34.87 22.44 -19.10
C GLU A 16 -33.89 23.58 -18.71
N TYR A 17 -32.64 23.26 -18.36
CA TYR A 17 -31.58 24.23 -18.03
C TYR A 17 -30.74 24.68 -19.24
N ARG A 18 -31.38 24.87 -20.41
CA ARG A 18 -30.80 25.81 -21.39
C ARG A 18 -30.91 27.19 -20.75
N HIS A 19 -29.82 27.72 -20.24
CA HIS A 19 -29.76 29.13 -19.89
C HIS A 19 -29.47 29.91 -21.19
N PRO A 20 -30.46 30.52 -21.87
CA PRO A 20 -30.16 31.76 -22.55
C PRO A 20 -29.98 32.78 -21.43
N SER A 21 -28.84 33.44 -21.33
CA SER A 21 -28.85 34.78 -20.76
C SER A 21 -29.35 35.67 -21.90
N PRO A 22 -30.59 36.18 -21.88
CA PRO A 22 -31.10 37.03 -22.95
C PRO A 22 -30.48 38.44 -22.95
N GLY A 23 -29.29 38.61 -22.34
CA GLY A 23 -28.57 39.88 -22.27
C GLY A 23 -27.07 39.80 -22.55
N ASP A 24 -26.49 38.63 -22.78
CA ASP A 24 -25.06 38.51 -23.13
C ASP A 24 -24.87 38.58 -24.65
N LEU A 25 -23.96 39.44 -25.11
CA LEU A 25 -23.67 39.70 -26.53
C LEU A 25 -23.23 38.45 -27.33
N PHE A 26 -22.86 37.33 -26.66
CA PHE A 26 -22.33 36.11 -27.28
C PHE A 26 -22.77 34.84 -26.53
N CYS A 27 -23.21 33.77 -27.23
CA CYS A 27 -23.65 32.49 -26.63
C CYS A 27 -22.69 31.34 -26.95
N LEU A 28 -22.08 30.72 -25.92
CA LEU A 28 -21.52 29.36 -25.98
C LEU A 28 -22.63 28.31 -25.73
N PRO A 29 -22.49 27.05 -26.18
CA PRO A 29 -23.38 25.97 -25.76
C PRO A 29 -23.35 25.77 -24.23
N SER A 30 -24.49 25.48 -23.59
CA SER A 30 -24.58 25.29 -22.12
C SER A 30 -23.69 24.17 -21.59
N ALA A 31 -23.46 23.12 -22.39
CA ALA A 31 -22.52 22.05 -22.07
C ALA A 31 -21.08 22.58 -21.94
N ILE A 32 -20.65 23.52 -22.79
CA ILE A 32 -19.32 24.15 -22.68
C ILE A 32 -19.23 25.01 -21.42
N TYR A 33 -20.28 25.76 -21.07
CA TYR A 33 -20.32 26.51 -19.82
C TYR A 33 -20.24 25.61 -18.58
N PHE A 34 -20.90 24.45 -18.61
CA PHE A 34 -20.79 23.46 -17.54
C PHE A 34 -19.37 22.88 -17.48
N LEU A 35 -18.82 22.43 -18.62
CA LEU A 35 -17.46 21.89 -18.68
C LEU A 35 -16.41 22.89 -18.19
N MET A 36 -16.52 24.17 -18.53
CA MET A 36 -15.61 25.22 -18.04
C MET A 36 -15.58 25.36 -16.51
N LYS A 37 -16.66 24.97 -15.80
CA LYS A 37 -16.72 25.00 -14.33
C LYS A 37 -16.13 23.77 -13.65
N PHE A 38 -16.07 22.63 -14.36
CA PHE A 38 -15.64 21.34 -13.79
C PHE A 38 -14.30 20.84 -14.33
N ARG A 39 -13.91 21.27 -15.54
CA ARG A 39 -12.63 20.95 -16.15
C ARG A 39 -11.60 22.03 -15.87
N ALA A 40 -10.61 21.70 -15.05
CA ALA A 40 -9.54 22.60 -14.66
C ALA A 40 -8.75 23.17 -15.87
N ASP A 41 -8.60 22.40 -16.95
CA ASP A 41 -7.91 22.84 -18.17
C ASP A 41 -8.68 23.90 -18.97
N LEU A 42 -10.00 24.05 -18.72
CA LEU A 42 -10.87 24.99 -19.41
C LEU A 42 -11.22 26.22 -18.58
N ALA A 43 -11.02 26.16 -17.27
CA ALA A 43 -11.37 27.23 -16.34
C ALA A 43 -10.61 28.55 -16.62
N ARG A 44 -9.46 28.48 -17.30
CA ARG A 44 -8.64 29.66 -17.66
C ARG A 44 -9.22 30.52 -18.77
N PHE A 45 -10.13 29.98 -19.59
CA PHE A 45 -10.65 30.70 -20.76
C PHE A 45 -11.77 31.67 -20.36
N ASN A 46 -11.68 32.90 -20.87
CA ASN A 46 -12.75 33.87 -20.72
C ASN A 46 -13.76 33.74 -21.87
N SER A 47 -14.97 33.27 -21.55
CA SER A 47 -16.09 33.15 -22.50
C SER A 47 -16.45 34.45 -23.25
N LYS A 48 -15.99 35.63 -22.78
CA LYS A 48 -16.22 36.95 -23.39
C LYS A 48 -15.09 37.43 -24.29
N ALA A 49 -13.90 36.82 -24.26
CA ALA A 49 -12.76 37.23 -25.09
C ALA A 49 -12.75 36.50 -26.44
N LEU A 50 -12.49 37.23 -27.54
CA LEU A 50 -12.44 36.66 -28.90
C LEU A 50 -11.29 35.65 -29.05
N ASP A 51 -10.10 35.99 -28.56
CA ASP A 51 -8.90 35.17 -28.72
C ASP A 51 -9.05 33.84 -27.93
N ASP A 52 -9.61 33.89 -26.72
CA ASP A 52 -9.94 32.70 -25.92
C ASP A 52 -11.00 31.83 -26.59
N ARG A 53 -12.00 32.42 -27.25
CA ARG A 53 -13.05 31.68 -27.96
C ARG A 53 -12.50 30.94 -29.17
N VAL A 54 -11.66 31.59 -29.97
CA VAL A 54 -11.02 30.97 -31.13
C VAL A 54 -10.17 29.79 -30.67
N THR A 55 -9.38 29.99 -29.61
CA THR A 55 -8.55 28.94 -29.01
C THR A 55 -9.39 27.79 -28.44
N LEU A 56 -10.46 28.10 -27.71
CA LEU A 56 -11.39 27.11 -27.14
C LEU A 56 -12.14 26.31 -28.22
N TYR A 57 -12.41 26.92 -29.37
CA TYR A 57 -12.99 26.20 -30.52
C TYR A 57 -12.00 25.18 -31.10
N PHE A 58 -10.72 25.54 -31.29
CA PHE A 58 -9.72 24.59 -31.79
C PHE A 58 -9.38 23.50 -30.76
N TRP A 59 -9.41 23.82 -29.46
CA TRP A 59 -9.43 22.81 -28.41
C TRP A 59 -10.61 21.84 -28.58
N TRP A 60 -11.81 22.36 -28.89
CA TRP A 60 -12.98 21.50 -29.12
C TRP A 60 -12.82 20.63 -30.37
N GLU A 61 -12.33 21.18 -31.49
CA GLU A 61 -12.07 20.41 -32.71
C GLU A 61 -11.07 19.27 -32.48
N MET A 62 -10.08 19.51 -31.62
CA MET A 62 -9.01 18.55 -31.32
C MET A 62 -9.44 17.49 -30.32
N SER A 63 -10.03 17.90 -29.19
CA SER A 63 -10.31 17.00 -28.05
C SER A 63 -11.78 16.64 -27.89
N ALA A 64 -12.67 17.63 -27.90
CA ALA A 64 -14.02 17.48 -27.36
C ALA A 64 -15.05 16.98 -28.40
N ARG A 65 -14.81 17.18 -29.70
CA ARG A 65 -15.72 16.75 -30.77
C ARG A 65 -16.01 15.25 -30.75
N GLU A 66 -15.03 14.42 -30.39
CA GLU A 66 -15.20 12.96 -30.29
C GLU A 66 -15.68 12.53 -28.89
N THR A 67 -15.23 13.22 -27.84
CA THR A 67 -15.62 12.91 -26.45
C THR A 67 -17.09 13.22 -26.15
N TYR A 68 -17.67 14.21 -26.84
CA TYR A 68 -19.04 14.65 -26.59
C TYR A 68 -19.89 14.68 -27.88
N PRO A 69 -20.27 13.50 -28.42
CA PRO A 69 -20.98 13.41 -29.69
C PRO A 69 -22.39 14.02 -29.66
N ASP A 70 -22.98 14.17 -28.46
CA ASP A 70 -24.34 14.66 -28.27
C ASP A 70 -24.46 16.19 -28.38
N PHE A 71 -23.33 16.92 -28.54
CA PHE A 71 -23.36 18.35 -28.86
C PHE A 71 -22.39 18.72 -29.98
N ASN A 72 -22.86 19.56 -30.92
CA ASN A 72 -22.06 20.07 -32.03
C ASN A 72 -21.80 21.57 -31.86
N TRP A 73 -20.53 22.00 -31.94
CA TRP A 73 -20.17 23.42 -31.91
C TRP A 73 -19.77 23.89 -33.31
N VAL A 74 -20.49 24.90 -33.82
CA VAL A 74 -20.21 25.56 -35.10
C VAL A 74 -19.81 27.02 -34.84
N LEU A 75 -18.69 27.47 -35.42
CA LEU A 75 -18.27 28.88 -35.41
C LEU A 75 -19.31 29.75 -36.13
N ARG A 76 -19.51 30.99 -35.65
CA ARG A 76 -20.40 31.93 -36.33
C ARG A 76 -19.72 32.54 -37.55
N GLN A 77 -20.51 33.20 -38.40
CA GLN A 77 -20.01 33.83 -39.62
C GLN A 77 -18.97 34.92 -39.32
N GLU A 78 -19.12 35.65 -38.22
CA GLU A 78 -18.20 36.70 -37.79
C GLU A 78 -16.84 36.13 -37.36
N ASP A 79 -16.83 34.98 -36.68
CA ASP A 79 -15.59 34.30 -36.26
C ASP A 79 -14.80 33.79 -37.47
N LEU A 80 -15.50 33.27 -38.49
CA LEU A 80 -14.87 32.81 -39.74
C LEU A 80 -14.27 33.97 -40.55
N GLU A 81 -14.94 35.12 -40.58
CA GLU A 81 -14.44 36.29 -41.31
C GLU A 81 -13.20 36.89 -40.63
N TYR A 82 -13.18 36.93 -39.29
CA TYR A 82 -11.99 37.28 -38.52
C TYR A 82 -10.80 36.38 -38.85
N LEU A 83 -11.01 35.06 -38.84
CA LEU A 83 -9.96 34.10 -39.16
C LEU A 83 -9.45 34.27 -40.58
N ARG A 84 -10.26 34.66 -41.57
CA ARG A 84 -9.83 34.90 -42.97
C ARG A 84 -8.91 36.12 -43.14
N GLN A 85 -9.02 37.14 -42.28
CA GLN A 85 -8.26 38.38 -42.42
C GLN A 85 -6.80 38.29 -41.94
N LEU A 86 -6.45 37.29 -41.14
CA LEU A 86 -5.07 37.09 -40.66
C LEU A 86 -4.22 36.45 -41.77
N ASP A 87 -2.94 36.83 -41.93
CA ASP A 87 -1.96 36.04 -42.70
C ASP A 87 -1.29 34.97 -41.81
N ASN A 88 -0.43 34.12 -42.36
CA ASN A 88 0.16 33.00 -41.61
C ASN A 88 1.07 33.47 -40.48
N ASP A 89 1.93 34.47 -40.71
CA ASP A 89 2.84 34.97 -39.68
C ASP A 89 2.06 35.68 -38.54
N THR A 90 1.05 36.48 -38.87
CA THR A 90 0.16 37.13 -37.89
C THR A 90 -0.67 36.12 -37.11
N LEU A 91 -1.14 35.04 -37.76
CA LEU A 91 -1.89 33.96 -37.10
C LEU A 91 -1.00 33.21 -36.09
N ILE A 92 0.23 32.89 -36.49
CA ILE A 92 1.23 32.23 -35.64
C ILE A 92 1.58 33.10 -34.42
N GLU A 93 1.76 34.40 -34.62
CA GLU A 93 2.12 35.33 -33.55
C GLU A 93 0.95 35.60 -32.59
N ARG A 94 -0.27 35.76 -33.12
CA ARG A 94 -1.44 36.18 -32.32
C ARG A 94 -2.20 35.02 -31.68
N HIS A 95 -2.20 33.83 -32.29
CA HIS A 95 -2.96 32.66 -31.81
C HIS A 95 -2.11 31.37 -31.75
N PRO A 96 -0.96 31.39 -31.06
CA PRO A 96 -0.07 30.23 -31.04
C PRO A 96 -0.72 28.97 -30.43
N ASP A 97 -1.55 29.12 -29.39
CA ASP A 97 -2.26 28.00 -28.76
C ASP A 97 -3.31 27.38 -29.70
N ALA A 98 -4.00 28.20 -30.49
CA ALA A 98 -4.92 27.72 -31.51
C ALA A 98 -4.19 26.92 -32.60
N VAL A 99 -3.03 27.40 -33.05
CA VAL A 99 -2.17 26.69 -34.02
C VAL A 99 -1.68 25.37 -33.42
N MET A 100 -1.34 25.33 -32.13
CA MET A 100 -0.96 24.10 -31.44
C MET A 100 -2.11 23.09 -31.35
N TYR A 101 -3.33 23.51 -30.97
CA TYR A 101 -4.49 22.61 -30.99
C TYR A 101 -4.81 22.10 -32.39
N TRP A 102 -4.66 22.94 -33.42
CA TRP A 102 -4.81 22.53 -34.81
C TRP A 102 -3.76 21.48 -35.21
N LEU A 103 -2.48 21.69 -34.89
CA LEU A 103 -1.39 20.73 -35.15
C LEU A 103 -1.63 19.36 -34.50
N GLY A 104 -2.35 19.32 -33.38
CA GLY A 104 -2.66 18.10 -32.62
C GLY A 104 -3.80 17.24 -33.15
N SER A 105 -4.50 17.63 -34.22
CA SER A 105 -5.59 16.86 -34.83
C SER A 105 -5.38 16.66 -36.32
N THR A 106 -5.80 15.53 -36.88
CA THR A 106 -5.77 15.25 -38.33
C THR A 106 -7.13 15.43 -39.00
N LYS A 107 -8.17 15.83 -38.26
CA LYS A 107 -9.52 16.03 -38.80
C LYS A 107 -9.60 17.31 -39.65
N PRO A 108 -10.54 17.41 -40.60
CA PRO A 108 -10.75 18.65 -41.34
C PRO A 108 -11.00 19.83 -40.40
N SER A 109 -10.25 20.91 -40.61
CA SER A 109 -10.33 22.15 -39.84
C SER A 109 -10.36 23.36 -40.77
N VAL A 110 -10.88 24.49 -40.27
CA VAL A 110 -10.95 25.75 -41.01
C VAL A 110 -9.58 26.34 -41.35
N LEU A 111 -8.50 25.90 -40.68
CA LEU A 111 -7.12 26.35 -40.95
C LEU A 111 -6.42 25.55 -42.06
N ASP A 112 -7.01 24.46 -42.56
CA ASP A 112 -6.38 23.58 -43.55
C ASP A 112 -6.16 24.25 -44.92
N THR A 113 -6.86 25.36 -45.19
CA THR A 113 -6.80 26.07 -46.47
C THR A 113 -5.63 27.07 -46.57
N ARG A 114 -4.71 27.13 -45.60
CA ARG A 114 -3.75 28.24 -45.42
C ARG A 114 -2.28 27.96 -45.74
N HIS A 115 -1.89 26.79 -46.28
CA HIS A 115 -0.46 26.39 -46.46
C HIS A 115 0.41 26.55 -45.19
N LEU A 116 -0.22 26.55 -44.01
CA LEU A 116 0.42 26.92 -42.73
C LEU A 116 1.56 25.96 -42.35
N SER A 117 1.46 24.68 -42.71
CA SER A 117 2.50 23.67 -42.46
C SER A 117 3.84 23.98 -43.15
N GLU A 118 3.82 24.59 -44.33
CA GLU A 118 5.04 24.91 -45.09
C GLU A 118 5.79 26.09 -44.43
N THR A 119 5.06 27.14 -44.05
CA THR A 119 5.60 28.31 -43.34
C THR A 119 6.25 27.92 -42.00
N LEU A 120 5.66 26.95 -41.29
CA LEU A 120 6.18 26.47 -40.01
C LEU A 120 7.51 25.69 -40.13
N LEU A 121 7.89 25.19 -41.31
CA LEU A 121 9.09 24.37 -41.52
C LEU A 121 10.33 25.14 -42.00
N GLU A 122 10.23 26.45 -42.24
CA GLU A 122 11.36 27.27 -42.70
C GLU A 122 12.50 27.35 -41.65
N PRO A 123 13.79 27.15 -42.03
CA PRO A 123 14.91 27.11 -41.10
C PRO A 123 15.36 28.50 -40.59
N GLN A 124 15.80 28.57 -39.34
CA GLN A 124 16.34 29.72 -38.64
C GLN A 124 17.65 29.36 -37.93
N THR A 125 18.69 30.20 -38.04
CA THR A 125 19.98 29.98 -37.37
C THR A 125 19.89 30.34 -35.89
N VAL A 126 20.40 29.46 -35.02
CA VAL A 126 20.29 29.61 -33.55
C VAL A 126 21.66 29.69 -32.84
N LEU A 127 22.73 29.02 -33.33
CA LEU A 127 24.10 29.15 -32.80
C LEU A 127 25.16 29.22 -33.91
N ALA A 128 25.77 30.39 -34.11
CA ALA A 128 26.67 30.65 -35.25
C ALA A 128 28.06 30.02 -35.12
N GLU A 129 28.67 30.00 -33.93
CA GLU A 129 30.02 29.46 -33.68
C GLU A 129 30.11 27.92 -33.87
N ALA A 130 29.00 27.23 -33.64
CA ALA A 130 28.83 25.79 -33.89
C ALA A 130 28.08 25.47 -35.21
N GLY A 131 27.44 26.46 -35.84
CA GLY A 131 26.73 26.33 -37.12
C GLY A 131 25.37 25.62 -37.04
N LEU A 132 24.56 25.87 -36.01
CA LEU A 132 23.30 25.16 -35.72
C LEU A 132 22.02 25.93 -36.17
N GLN A 133 20.99 25.21 -36.65
CA GLN A 133 19.71 25.76 -37.18
C GLN A 133 18.47 24.95 -36.75
N LEU A 134 17.30 25.61 -36.60
CA LEU A 134 15.99 25.00 -36.25
C LEU A 134 14.83 25.58 -37.09
N PRO A 135 13.73 24.84 -37.35
CA PRO A 135 12.53 25.37 -38.03
C PRO A 135 11.73 26.38 -37.18
N LYS A 136 11.00 27.28 -37.84
CA LYS A 136 10.08 28.26 -37.21
C LYS A 136 9.09 27.65 -36.21
N LEU A 137 8.63 26.43 -36.48
CA LEU A 137 7.74 25.66 -35.58
C LEU A 137 8.36 25.49 -34.19
N LEU A 138 9.62 25.06 -34.12
CA LEU A 138 10.30 24.77 -32.86
C LEU A 138 10.60 26.06 -32.10
N THR A 139 11.03 27.11 -32.80
CA THR A 139 11.27 28.40 -32.16
C THR A 139 9.97 29.03 -31.64
N MET A 140 8.85 28.87 -32.35
CA MET A 140 7.51 29.27 -31.88
C MET A 140 7.09 28.50 -30.61
N ILE A 141 7.20 27.16 -30.63
CA ILE A 141 6.80 26.32 -29.49
C ILE A 141 7.61 26.68 -28.25
N VAL A 142 8.94 26.74 -28.37
CA VAL A 142 9.82 27.04 -27.24
C VAL A 142 9.52 28.43 -26.69
N ARG A 143 9.32 29.44 -27.55
CA ARG A 143 9.04 30.82 -27.12
C ARG A 143 7.71 30.98 -26.37
N ASN A 144 6.67 30.28 -26.81
CA ASN A 144 5.31 30.47 -26.28
C ASN A 144 5.02 29.58 -25.06
N ARG A 145 5.81 28.52 -24.87
CA ARG A 145 5.73 27.67 -23.68
C ARG A 145 6.71 28.15 -22.63
N GLY A 146 6.18 28.75 -21.56
CA GLY A 146 7.00 29.30 -20.48
C GLY A 146 7.99 28.30 -19.86
N ASP A 147 7.59 27.03 -19.77
CA ASP A 147 8.45 25.94 -19.29
C ASP A 147 9.64 25.69 -20.24
N LEU A 148 9.39 25.65 -21.55
CA LEU A 148 10.44 25.42 -22.55
C LEU A 148 11.33 26.64 -22.76
N ALA A 149 10.76 27.86 -22.75
CA ALA A 149 11.52 29.10 -22.87
C ALA A 149 12.50 29.32 -21.70
N GLN A 150 12.13 28.88 -20.50
CA GLN A 150 13.01 28.92 -19.33
C GLN A 150 14.05 27.80 -19.36
N ALA A 151 13.69 26.62 -19.89
CA ALA A 151 14.56 25.46 -19.93
C ALA A 151 15.58 25.50 -21.08
N PHE A 152 15.24 26.08 -22.23
CA PHE A 152 16.03 25.98 -23.46
C PHE A 152 16.51 27.36 -23.94
N ASP A 153 17.77 27.71 -23.64
CA ASP A 153 18.45 28.81 -24.31
C ASP A 153 18.97 28.35 -25.68
N LEU A 154 18.18 28.61 -26.72
CA LEU A 154 18.51 28.21 -28.09
C LEU A 154 19.82 28.84 -28.62
N GLY A 155 20.38 29.84 -27.94
CA GLY A 155 21.69 30.44 -28.24
C GLY A 155 22.89 29.67 -27.68
N THR A 156 22.69 28.52 -27.04
CA THR A 156 23.76 27.66 -26.47
C THR A 156 23.74 26.26 -27.08
N LEU A 157 24.86 25.52 -27.03
CA LEU A 157 24.87 24.12 -27.48
C LEU A 157 23.91 23.26 -26.63
N THR A 158 23.88 23.51 -25.32
CA THR A 158 23.02 22.78 -24.39
C THR A 158 21.53 23.02 -24.67
N GLY A 159 21.09 24.27 -24.82
CA GLY A 159 19.67 24.57 -25.10
C GLY A 159 19.22 24.11 -26.48
N TYR A 160 20.10 24.09 -27.48
CA TYR A 160 19.82 23.49 -28.78
C TYR A 160 19.53 21.98 -28.68
N LEU A 161 20.38 21.23 -27.99
CA LEU A 161 20.24 19.78 -27.86
C LEU A 161 18.99 19.40 -27.06
N ASN A 162 18.72 20.10 -25.94
CA ASN A 162 17.52 19.88 -25.14
C ASN A 162 16.23 20.10 -25.95
N CYS A 163 16.22 21.07 -26.86
CA CYS A 163 15.09 21.31 -27.76
C CYS A 163 14.87 20.12 -28.73
N LEU A 164 15.94 19.47 -29.20
CA LEU A 164 15.84 18.29 -30.06
C LEU A 164 15.32 17.07 -29.31
N ASP A 165 15.86 16.82 -28.11
CA ASP A 165 15.40 15.72 -27.24
C ASP A 165 13.90 15.86 -26.94
N TRP A 166 13.44 17.07 -26.62
CA TRP A 166 12.02 17.35 -26.42
C TRP A 166 11.18 17.12 -27.68
N TRP A 167 11.68 17.52 -28.85
CA TRP A 167 10.98 17.33 -30.12
C TRP A 167 10.80 15.84 -30.45
N ASP A 168 11.85 15.04 -30.29
CA ASP A 168 11.82 13.61 -30.57
C ASP A 168 10.94 12.84 -29.56
N ALA A 169 10.96 13.22 -28.28
CA ALA A 169 10.16 12.57 -27.26
C ALA A 169 8.67 12.96 -27.27
N HIS A 170 8.36 14.23 -27.56
CA HIS A 170 7.03 14.79 -27.34
C HIS A 170 6.49 15.62 -28.51
N GLY A 171 7.36 16.38 -29.17
CA GLY A 171 6.94 17.32 -30.21
C GLY A 171 6.31 16.65 -31.43
N GLN A 172 6.89 15.54 -31.91
CA GLN A 172 6.39 14.82 -33.09
C GLN A 172 4.98 14.24 -32.91
N SER A 173 4.67 13.70 -31.73
CA SER A 173 3.33 13.13 -31.46
C SER A 173 2.29 14.24 -31.24
N ALA A 174 2.67 15.32 -30.57
CA ALA A 174 1.81 16.47 -30.32
C ALA A 174 1.48 17.25 -31.61
N CYS A 175 2.32 17.18 -32.65
CA CYS A 175 2.16 17.91 -33.90
C CYS A 175 1.89 16.97 -35.09
N SER A 176 0.80 16.21 -35.03
CA SER A 176 0.43 15.17 -36.01
C SER A 176 0.29 15.65 -37.47
N ARG A 177 0.18 16.96 -37.71
CA ARG A 177 0.07 17.56 -39.06
C ARG A 177 1.41 17.82 -39.77
N VAL A 178 2.54 17.74 -39.07
CA VAL A 178 3.86 18.13 -39.60
C VAL A 178 4.90 17.07 -39.24
N THR A 179 5.91 16.90 -40.10
CA THR A 179 7.03 15.98 -39.85
C THR A 179 8.36 16.68 -40.15
N TRP A 180 9.27 16.70 -39.16
CA TRP A 180 10.61 17.29 -39.27
C TRP A 180 11.63 16.47 -38.48
N ARG A 181 12.88 16.40 -38.97
CA ARG A 181 13.99 15.66 -38.33
C ARG A 181 15.28 16.49 -38.29
N PRO A 182 16.11 16.34 -37.23
CA PRO A 182 17.38 17.03 -37.13
C PRO A 182 18.48 16.47 -38.07
N PRO A 183 19.57 17.24 -38.32
CA PRO A 183 20.75 16.78 -39.06
C PRO A 183 21.48 15.61 -38.36
N VAL A 184 22.21 14.80 -39.14
CA VAL A 184 22.86 13.55 -38.66
C VAL A 184 24.25 13.77 -38.02
N ALA A 185 24.94 14.88 -38.31
CA ALA A 185 26.29 15.13 -37.77
C ALA A 185 26.66 16.63 -37.72
N TRP A 186 27.59 16.96 -36.81
CA TRP A 186 28.15 18.32 -36.62
C TRP A 186 29.69 18.32 -36.60
N PRO A 187 30.36 18.29 -37.77
CA PRO A 187 31.82 18.10 -37.86
C PRO A 187 32.65 19.14 -37.10
N LYS A 188 32.21 20.40 -37.07
CA LYS A 188 32.90 21.50 -36.38
C LYS A 188 33.02 21.30 -34.86
N LEU A 189 32.17 20.46 -34.26
CA LEU A 189 32.16 20.19 -32.83
C LEU A 189 33.30 19.24 -32.40
N LEU A 190 33.85 18.42 -33.30
CA LEU A 190 34.77 17.33 -32.94
C LEU A 190 36.27 17.67 -33.08
N GLU A 191 36.61 18.85 -33.55
CA GLU A 191 38.01 19.28 -33.75
C GLU A 191 38.71 19.62 -32.42
N PRO A 192 40.00 19.29 -32.21
CA PRO A 192 40.75 19.68 -31.01
C PRO A 192 40.95 21.20 -30.88
N ILE A 193 41.11 21.68 -29.65
CA ILE A 193 41.40 23.10 -29.36
C ILE A 193 42.90 23.42 -29.24
N ASP A 194 43.76 22.41 -28.99
CA ASP A 194 45.22 22.56 -28.79
C ASP A 194 46.03 22.30 -30.10
N ASP A 195 47.18 22.96 -30.24
CA ASP A 195 48.11 22.77 -31.38
C ASP A 195 48.86 21.43 -31.34
N ALA A 196 49.14 20.84 -32.50
CA ALA A 196 49.85 19.57 -32.61
C ALA A 196 51.34 19.69 -32.17
N GLY A 197 51.74 18.96 -31.12
CA GLY A 197 53.14 18.83 -30.67
C GLY A 197 53.51 19.48 -29.32
N SER A 198 52.53 20.02 -28.58
CA SER A 198 52.74 20.73 -27.30
C SER A 198 53.12 19.83 -26.11
N GLY A 199 53.12 18.51 -26.26
CA GLY A 199 53.24 17.57 -25.14
C GLY A 199 52.00 17.54 -24.22
N ALA A 200 51.01 18.40 -24.47
CA ALA A 200 49.75 18.45 -23.75
C ALA A 200 48.77 17.37 -24.26
N MET A 201 47.83 17.00 -23.40
CA MET A 201 46.76 16.07 -23.73
C MET A 201 45.76 16.71 -24.72
N PRO A 202 45.42 16.08 -25.86
CA PRO A 202 44.45 16.60 -26.84
C PRO A 202 43.03 16.78 -26.25
N PHE A 203 42.35 17.91 -26.54
CA PHE A 203 41.02 18.23 -25.97
C PHE A 203 39.99 18.73 -27.02
N PRO A 204 38.74 18.20 -27.10
CA PRO A 204 37.78 18.50 -28.19
C PRO A 204 36.93 19.77 -27.98
N ARG A 205 36.52 20.44 -29.08
CA ARG A 205 35.77 21.72 -29.06
C ARG A 205 34.40 21.65 -28.38
N PHE A 206 33.60 20.61 -28.63
CA PHE A 206 32.29 20.47 -27.98
C PHE A 206 32.42 20.43 -26.45
N LEU A 207 33.45 19.74 -25.94
CA LEU A 207 33.67 19.59 -24.51
C LEU A 207 34.15 20.91 -23.90
N ALA A 208 34.94 21.69 -24.65
CA ALA A 208 35.31 23.04 -24.27
C ALA A 208 34.11 24.00 -24.22
N LEU A 209 33.19 23.92 -25.20
CA LEU A 209 31.95 24.71 -25.22
C LEU A 209 31.04 24.34 -24.04
N ILE A 210 30.80 23.05 -23.80
CA ILE A 210 29.98 22.58 -22.66
C ILE A 210 30.60 23.02 -21.33
N THR A 211 31.92 22.85 -21.17
CA THR A 211 32.64 23.27 -19.95
C THR A 211 32.58 24.79 -19.75
N THR A 212 32.60 25.55 -20.84
CA THR A 212 32.48 27.00 -20.78
C THR A 212 31.04 27.42 -20.49
N GLU A 213 30.03 26.86 -21.14
CA GLU A 213 28.62 27.23 -20.97
C GLU A 213 28.09 26.90 -19.57
N ARG A 214 28.49 25.75 -19.02
CA ARG A 214 27.97 25.25 -17.73
C ARG A 214 28.72 25.81 -16.52
N PRO A 215 28.05 26.54 -15.61
CA PRO A 215 28.70 27.12 -14.44
C PRO A 215 29.40 26.09 -13.54
N ASP A 216 28.78 24.92 -13.36
CA ASP A 216 29.33 23.84 -12.53
C ASP A 216 30.62 23.28 -13.13
N LEU A 217 30.63 22.95 -14.42
CA LEU A 217 31.81 22.42 -15.10
C LEU A 217 32.92 23.48 -15.24
N ARG A 218 32.56 24.73 -15.51
CA ARG A 218 33.49 25.86 -15.59
C ARG A 218 34.23 26.08 -14.26
N SER A 219 33.52 25.91 -13.15
CA SER A 219 34.10 26.02 -11.82
C SER A 219 34.91 24.78 -11.40
N ALA A 220 34.55 23.61 -11.93
CA ALA A 220 35.16 22.34 -11.58
C ALA A 220 36.44 22.02 -12.35
N PHE A 221 36.57 22.51 -13.60
CA PHE A 221 37.67 22.13 -14.48
C PHE A 221 38.49 23.32 -14.96
N ASP A 222 39.76 23.37 -14.53
CA ASP A 222 40.78 24.25 -15.10
C ASP A 222 41.46 23.52 -16.27
N LEU A 223 41.11 23.93 -17.49
CA LEU A 223 41.67 23.33 -18.70
C LEU A 223 43.18 23.61 -18.90
N ASN A 224 43.90 24.21 -17.94
CA ASN A 224 45.36 24.33 -17.96
C ASN A 224 46.10 23.26 -17.13
N SER A 225 45.42 22.53 -16.23
CA SER A 225 46.02 21.49 -15.37
C SER A 225 45.90 20.09 -15.99
N PHE A 226 46.93 19.24 -15.85
CA PHE A 226 46.89 17.87 -16.36
C PHE A 226 45.84 17.02 -15.64
N THR A 227 45.83 17.06 -14.31
CA THR A 227 44.82 16.36 -13.49
C THR A 227 43.40 16.87 -13.78
N SER A 228 43.21 18.17 -14.02
CA SER A 228 41.89 18.74 -14.30
C SER A 228 41.37 18.45 -15.72
N ARG A 229 42.25 18.41 -16.74
CA ARG A 229 41.91 17.91 -18.09
C ARG A 229 41.49 16.44 -18.06
N LEU A 230 42.19 15.59 -17.30
CA LEU A 230 41.82 14.18 -17.11
C LEU A 230 40.48 14.01 -16.39
N ALA A 231 40.20 14.86 -15.40
CA ALA A 231 38.93 14.87 -14.69
C ALA A 231 37.77 15.25 -15.63
N CYS A 232 37.96 16.25 -16.50
CA CYS A 232 36.96 16.66 -17.48
C CYS A 232 36.67 15.58 -18.54
N LEU A 233 37.70 14.87 -19.01
CA LEU A 233 37.53 13.72 -19.90
C LEU A 233 36.83 12.53 -19.22
N SER A 234 37.14 12.30 -17.94
CA SER A 234 36.46 11.28 -17.13
C SER A 234 34.98 11.64 -16.95
N TRP A 235 34.67 12.92 -16.69
CA TRP A 235 33.30 13.41 -16.66
C TRP A 235 32.56 13.17 -17.98
N TRP A 236 33.22 13.35 -19.14
CA TRP A 236 32.62 13.06 -20.42
C TRP A 236 32.28 11.56 -20.61
N GLU A 237 33.19 10.65 -20.23
CA GLU A 237 32.91 9.21 -20.26
C GLU A 237 31.79 8.79 -19.31
N ASP A 238 31.78 9.33 -18.09
CA ASP A 238 30.83 8.93 -17.04
C ASP A 238 29.43 9.50 -17.25
N HIS A 239 29.37 10.77 -17.64
CA HIS A 239 28.17 11.59 -17.61
C HIS A 239 27.90 12.24 -18.96
N GLY A 240 28.91 12.87 -19.56
CA GLY A 240 28.73 13.66 -20.78
C GLY A 240 28.14 12.89 -21.96
N GLN A 241 28.54 11.64 -22.21
CA GLN A 241 27.96 10.83 -23.30
C GLN A 241 26.47 10.50 -23.10
N ARG A 242 26.02 10.40 -21.84
CA ARG A 242 24.62 10.16 -21.51
C ARG A 242 23.81 11.44 -21.52
N GLU A 243 24.38 12.51 -20.99
CA GLU A 243 23.77 13.83 -20.96
C GLU A 243 23.64 14.44 -22.36
N TYR A 244 24.53 14.08 -23.29
CA TYR A 244 24.57 14.62 -24.65
C TYR A 244 24.59 13.51 -25.71
N PRO A 245 23.51 12.71 -25.83
CA PRO A 245 23.49 11.49 -26.64
C PRO A 245 23.63 11.74 -28.14
N HIS A 246 23.31 12.95 -28.59
CA HIS A 246 23.47 13.41 -29.96
C HIS A 246 24.93 13.58 -30.39
N ILE A 247 25.87 13.78 -29.44
CA ILE A 247 27.30 13.92 -29.74
C ILE A 247 27.97 12.55 -29.68
N LYS A 248 28.49 12.07 -30.83
CA LYS A 248 29.24 10.81 -30.90
C LYS A 248 30.74 11.08 -30.99
N TRP A 249 31.46 10.81 -29.91
CA TRP A 249 32.92 10.96 -29.82
C TRP A 249 33.55 9.82 -29.01
N LEU A 250 34.60 9.21 -29.56
CA LEU A 250 35.22 7.97 -29.04
C LEU A 250 36.76 8.04 -29.12
N GLN A 251 37.45 8.76 -28.22
CA GLN A 251 38.85 8.49 -27.80
C GLN A 251 39.17 9.21 -26.48
N PRO A 252 39.73 8.56 -25.43
CA PRO A 252 41.17 8.21 -25.40
C PRO A 252 41.51 6.91 -24.61
N PRO A 253 42.77 6.42 -24.69
CA PRO A 253 43.55 6.36 -23.44
C PRO A 253 44.92 7.01 -23.60
N ILE A 254 45.50 7.42 -22.46
CA ILE A 254 46.85 8.02 -22.39
C ILE A 254 47.85 7.14 -23.18
N GLY A 255 48.59 7.71 -24.12
CA GLY A 255 49.47 6.99 -25.05
C GLY A 255 50.66 6.26 -24.39
N GLY A 256 51.33 5.38 -25.15
CA GLY A 256 52.33 4.43 -24.63
C GLY A 256 53.50 5.00 -23.82
N ALA A 257 53.99 6.21 -24.14
CA ALA A 257 55.10 6.84 -23.42
C ALA A 257 54.79 7.19 -21.95
N MET A 258 53.51 7.22 -21.57
CA MET A 258 53.05 7.51 -20.21
C MET A 258 52.88 6.25 -19.33
N LEU A 259 52.96 5.05 -19.90
CA LEU A 259 52.77 3.77 -19.19
C LEU A 259 54.08 3.11 -18.71
N GLU A 260 55.25 3.61 -19.14
CA GLU A 260 56.55 3.09 -18.74
C GLU A 260 57.06 3.72 -17.42
N PRO A 261 57.89 3.03 -16.61
CA PRO A 261 58.50 3.60 -15.42
C PRO A 261 59.57 4.65 -15.77
N GLU A 262 59.87 5.54 -14.81
CA GLU A 262 61.05 6.40 -14.89
C GLU A 262 62.35 5.58 -14.60
N GLU A 263 62.37 4.71 -13.56
CA GLU A 263 63.47 3.77 -13.21
C GLU A 263 62.96 2.47 -12.48
N PRO A 264 63.63 1.29 -12.58
CA PRO A 264 63.19 0.02 -11.94
C PRO A 264 63.71 -0.22 -10.49
N PRO A 265 62.94 -0.90 -9.60
CA PRO A 265 63.28 -1.09 -8.16
C PRO A 265 64.29 -2.21 -7.86
N VAL A 266 65.05 -2.07 -6.75
CA VAL A 266 66.21 -2.93 -6.38
C VAL A 266 65.83 -4.18 -5.56
N ASP A 267 64.75 -4.15 -4.79
CA ASP A 267 64.29 -5.28 -3.95
C ASP A 267 63.51 -6.37 -4.70
N GLY A 268 63.38 -6.22 -6.03
CA GLY A 268 62.61 -7.13 -6.87
C GLY A 268 61.08 -6.97 -6.74
N GLY A 269 60.61 -5.93 -6.06
CA GLY A 269 59.20 -5.57 -5.91
C GLY A 269 58.62 -4.78 -7.11
N PRO A 270 57.35 -4.32 -7.02
CA PRO A 270 56.64 -3.65 -8.13
C PRO A 270 57.05 -2.18 -8.35
N TYR A 271 56.76 -1.61 -9.55
CA TYR A 271 57.12 -0.24 -10.00
C TYR A 271 55.91 0.68 -10.28
N VAL A 272 56.11 2.01 -10.34
CA VAL A 272 55.08 3.05 -10.62
C VAL A 272 55.28 3.71 -12.01
N PRO A 273 54.25 3.83 -12.88
CA PRO A 273 54.35 4.39 -14.25
C PRO A 273 54.32 5.94 -14.31
N ARG A 274 54.78 6.53 -15.43
CA ARG A 274 54.90 8.00 -15.62
C ARG A 274 53.62 8.81 -15.43
N PHE A 275 52.46 8.37 -15.93
CA PHE A 275 51.21 9.12 -15.69
C PHE A 275 50.89 9.21 -14.19
N LEU A 276 51.21 8.15 -13.43
CA LEU A 276 50.97 8.08 -11.99
C LEU A 276 52.01 8.92 -11.24
N ALA A 277 53.22 9.03 -11.78
CA ALA A 277 54.24 9.97 -11.30
C ALA A 277 53.83 11.44 -11.53
N GLU A 278 53.20 11.79 -12.66
CA GLU A 278 52.67 13.16 -12.87
C GLU A 278 51.50 13.48 -11.93
N ILE A 279 50.59 12.53 -11.68
CA ILE A 279 49.55 12.67 -10.66
C ILE A 279 50.18 12.87 -9.27
N PHE A 280 51.21 12.08 -8.94
CA PHE A 280 51.95 12.21 -7.68
C PHE A 280 52.64 13.58 -7.54
N LYS A 281 53.20 14.14 -8.62
CA LYS A 281 53.84 15.48 -8.63
C LYS A 281 52.83 16.60 -8.35
N GLU A 282 51.61 16.51 -8.88
CA GLU A 282 50.54 17.51 -8.67
C GLU A 282 49.74 17.32 -7.35
N ARG A 283 49.96 16.23 -6.60
CA ARG A 283 49.15 15.85 -5.42
C ARG A 283 49.96 15.77 -4.11
N PRO A 284 49.96 16.83 -3.27
CA PRO A 284 50.66 16.86 -1.98
C PRO A 284 50.20 15.78 -0.98
N ASP A 285 48.94 15.36 -1.05
CA ASP A 285 48.39 14.33 -0.19
C ASP A 285 48.96 12.94 -0.48
N LEU A 286 49.22 12.60 -1.75
CA LEU A 286 49.87 11.35 -2.11
C LEU A 286 51.35 11.36 -1.68
N GLN A 287 52.02 12.51 -1.80
CA GLN A 287 53.40 12.71 -1.36
C GLN A 287 53.56 12.54 0.15
N ALA A 288 52.55 12.92 0.95
CA ALA A 288 52.59 12.77 2.40
C ALA A 288 52.36 11.32 2.87
N ASN A 289 51.63 10.52 2.08
CA ASN A 289 51.18 9.18 2.48
C ASN A 289 52.03 8.03 1.93
N PHE A 290 52.75 8.24 0.82
CA PHE A 290 53.50 7.17 0.16
C PHE A 290 54.98 7.52 0.01
N ASP A 291 55.83 6.65 0.54
CA ASP A 291 57.25 6.65 0.22
C ASP A 291 57.53 5.65 -0.92
N LEU A 292 57.68 6.17 -2.14
CA LEU A 292 57.95 5.37 -3.34
C LEU A 292 59.33 4.66 -3.30
N GLN A 293 60.18 4.95 -2.32
CA GLN A 293 61.46 4.26 -2.12
C GLN A 293 61.34 2.96 -1.29
N SER A 294 60.31 2.81 -0.45
CA SER A 294 60.08 1.63 0.39
C SER A 294 59.24 0.54 -0.31
N PHE A 295 59.40 -0.73 0.10
CA PHE A 295 58.59 -1.83 -0.43
C PHE A 295 57.11 -1.65 -0.08
N GLY A 296 56.82 -1.38 1.20
CA GLY A 296 55.46 -1.07 1.66
C GLY A 296 54.83 0.15 0.97
N GLY A 297 55.58 1.24 0.77
CA GLY A 297 55.06 2.47 0.17
C GLY A 297 54.77 2.37 -1.34
N ARG A 298 55.55 1.59 -2.10
CA ARG A 298 55.21 1.29 -3.52
C ARG A 298 53.97 0.43 -3.63
N LEU A 299 53.82 -0.57 -2.75
CA LEU A 299 52.60 -1.38 -2.70
C LEU A 299 51.39 -0.54 -2.33
N SER A 300 51.50 0.34 -1.34
CA SER A 300 50.40 1.25 -0.95
C SER A 300 50.04 2.25 -2.06
N CYS A 301 51.00 2.76 -2.84
CA CYS A 301 50.72 3.64 -3.98
C CYS A 301 50.00 2.90 -5.13
N LEU A 302 50.41 1.67 -5.43
CA LEU A 302 49.75 0.85 -6.46
C LEU A 302 48.38 0.34 -6.01
N SER A 303 48.23 -0.02 -4.72
CA SER A 303 46.95 -0.35 -4.11
C SER A 303 46.01 0.86 -4.11
N TRP A 304 46.51 2.06 -3.79
CA TRP A 304 45.75 3.30 -3.94
C TRP A 304 45.31 3.51 -5.40
N TRP A 305 46.17 3.24 -6.38
CA TRP A 305 45.77 3.33 -7.78
C TRP A 305 44.63 2.37 -8.12
N THR A 306 44.72 1.10 -7.72
CA THR A 306 43.67 0.10 -7.99
C THR A 306 42.38 0.37 -7.23
N GLU A 307 42.46 0.91 -6.01
CA GLU A 307 41.29 1.12 -5.14
C GLU A 307 40.62 2.48 -5.33
N HIS A 308 41.39 3.51 -5.70
CA HIS A 308 40.92 4.89 -5.71
C HIS A 308 41.37 5.64 -6.96
N GLY A 309 42.62 5.49 -7.38
CA GLY A 309 43.17 6.22 -8.52
C GLY A 309 42.43 5.96 -9.84
N GLN A 310 42.13 4.69 -10.16
CA GLN A 310 41.34 4.34 -11.35
C GLN A 310 39.91 4.91 -11.31
N HIS A 311 39.32 5.04 -10.13
CA HIS A 311 38.00 5.63 -9.97
C HIS A 311 38.03 7.16 -10.04
N GLN A 312 39.11 7.79 -9.55
CA GLN A 312 39.32 9.24 -9.63
C GLN A 312 39.70 9.68 -11.05
N TYR A 313 40.39 8.83 -11.81
CA TYR A 313 40.95 9.14 -13.13
C TYR A 313 40.56 8.08 -14.17
N ARG A 314 39.24 7.89 -14.37
CA ARG A 314 38.66 6.82 -15.20
C ARG A 314 39.05 6.85 -16.67
N ALA A 315 39.42 8.03 -17.18
CA ALA A 315 40.00 8.18 -18.51
C ALA A 315 41.30 7.37 -18.71
N VAL A 316 41.91 6.85 -17.63
CA VAL A 316 43.12 6.02 -17.65
C VAL A 316 42.78 4.56 -17.35
N ARG A 317 42.93 3.69 -18.35
CA ARG A 317 42.70 2.24 -18.21
C ARG A 317 44.03 1.49 -18.10
N TRP A 318 44.56 1.37 -16.87
CA TRP A 318 45.81 0.66 -16.60
C TRP A 318 45.77 -0.08 -15.26
N VAL A 319 46.18 -1.35 -15.24
CA VAL A 319 46.22 -2.22 -14.05
C VAL A 319 47.66 -2.63 -13.75
N PRO A 320 48.12 -2.61 -12.48
CA PRO A 320 49.44 -3.09 -12.11
C PRO A 320 49.68 -4.57 -12.49
N PRO A 321 50.91 -4.96 -12.84
CA PRO A 321 51.26 -6.37 -13.10
C PRO A 321 51.25 -7.23 -11.82
N ALA A 322 51.11 -8.55 -11.98
CA ALA A 322 50.98 -9.50 -10.87
C ALA A 322 52.23 -9.61 -9.98
N THR A 323 52.01 -9.88 -8.69
CA THR A 323 53.08 -10.03 -7.68
C THR A 323 53.99 -11.23 -7.99
N PRO A 324 55.33 -11.09 -7.93
CA PRO A 324 56.28 -12.19 -8.18
C PRO A 324 56.09 -13.41 -7.26
N ALA A 325 56.13 -14.63 -7.81
CA ALA A 325 55.86 -15.88 -7.09
C ALA A 325 56.77 -16.14 -5.87
N GLN A 326 58.03 -15.70 -5.92
CA GLN A 326 59.01 -15.88 -4.83
C GLN A 326 58.64 -15.15 -3.53
N LEU A 327 57.70 -14.19 -3.60
CA LEU A 327 57.20 -13.48 -2.43
C LEU A 327 56.07 -14.25 -1.73
N LEU A 328 55.42 -15.20 -2.41
CA LEU A 328 54.19 -15.88 -1.96
C LEU A 328 54.44 -17.25 -1.29
N GLU A 329 55.67 -17.75 -1.28
CA GLU A 329 56.02 -19.08 -0.75
C GLU A 329 55.89 -19.15 0.79
N PRO A 330 55.18 -20.15 1.35
CA PRO A 330 54.96 -20.29 2.80
C PRO A 330 56.16 -20.91 3.55
N GLU A 331 56.57 -20.31 4.67
CA GLU A 331 57.68 -20.78 5.50
C GLU A 331 57.19 -21.32 6.86
N TRP A 332 57.51 -22.58 7.17
CA TRP A 332 57.12 -23.25 8.42
C TRP A 332 58.06 -22.94 9.60
N GLY A 333 57.50 -22.88 10.81
CA GLY A 333 58.25 -22.69 12.05
C GLY A 333 58.85 -24.00 12.61
N THR A 334 59.45 -23.94 13.79
CA THR A 334 60.19 -25.07 14.41
C THR A 334 59.35 -25.97 15.34
N HIS A 335 58.17 -25.52 15.80
CA HIS A 335 57.26 -26.30 16.65
C HIS A 335 56.19 -27.03 15.80
N PRO A 336 55.82 -28.28 16.12
CA PRO A 336 54.88 -29.08 15.31
C PRO A 336 53.46 -28.50 15.22
N ASP A 337 53.04 -27.72 16.22
CA ASP A 337 51.73 -27.05 16.22
C ASP A 337 51.76 -25.62 15.60
N TRP A 338 52.89 -25.13 15.08
CA TRP A 338 52.99 -23.77 14.51
C TRP A 338 52.55 -23.67 13.05
N LEU A 339 51.91 -22.54 12.71
CA LEU A 339 51.41 -22.22 11.37
C LEU A 339 52.48 -21.57 10.45
N PRO A 340 52.42 -21.75 9.12
CA PRO A 340 53.37 -21.15 8.18
C PRO A 340 53.04 -19.69 7.83
N VAL A 341 54.06 -18.87 7.54
CA VAL A 341 53.89 -17.46 7.13
C VAL A 341 54.72 -17.17 5.86
N PRO A 342 54.16 -16.55 4.81
CA PRO A 342 54.85 -16.26 3.55
C PRO A 342 55.87 -15.12 3.62
N ARG A 343 56.81 -15.10 2.66
CA ARG A 343 57.94 -14.15 2.64
C ARG A 343 57.52 -12.68 2.58
N PHE A 344 56.47 -12.32 1.83
CA PHE A 344 55.98 -10.95 1.79
C PHE A 344 55.46 -10.47 3.16
N LEU A 345 54.79 -11.35 3.93
CA LEU A 345 54.33 -11.03 5.29
C LEU A 345 55.50 -10.84 6.25
N ARG A 346 56.61 -11.57 6.07
CA ARG A 346 57.83 -11.33 6.86
C ARG A 346 58.50 -10.00 6.52
N LEU A 347 58.52 -9.61 5.24
CA LEU A 347 59.04 -8.30 4.82
C LEU A 347 58.18 -7.16 5.41
N LEU A 348 56.85 -7.27 5.32
CA LEU A 348 55.92 -6.33 5.96
C LEU A 348 56.09 -6.31 7.49
N HIS A 349 56.18 -7.47 8.14
CA HIS A 349 56.45 -7.58 9.58
C HIS A 349 57.79 -6.93 9.96
N SER A 350 58.83 -7.05 9.13
CA SER A 350 60.14 -6.43 9.40
C SER A 350 60.16 -4.91 9.29
N GLU A 351 59.31 -4.32 8.43
CA GLU A 351 59.21 -2.86 8.22
C GLU A 351 58.19 -2.20 9.17
N ARG A 352 57.26 -2.96 9.75
CA ARG A 352 56.12 -2.43 10.53
C ARG A 352 56.19 -2.75 12.02
N GLN A 353 56.42 -1.71 12.82
CA GLN A 353 56.48 -1.82 14.28
C GLN A 353 55.14 -2.20 14.93
N ASP A 354 54.02 -1.77 14.34
CA ASP A 354 52.68 -2.11 14.82
C ASP A 354 52.35 -3.60 14.61
N LEU A 355 52.72 -4.15 13.46
CA LEU A 355 52.54 -5.57 13.17
C LEU A 355 53.42 -6.45 14.09
N GLN A 356 54.64 -6.01 14.39
CA GLN A 356 55.51 -6.68 15.37
C GLN A 356 54.93 -6.69 16.79
N ALA A 357 54.25 -5.62 17.20
CA ALA A 357 53.60 -5.54 18.50
C ALA A 357 52.32 -6.40 18.58
N LEU A 358 51.59 -6.54 17.48
CA LEU A 358 50.35 -7.31 17.40
C LEU A 358 50.58 -8.83 17.42
N CYS A 359 51.60 -9.31 16.70
CA CYS A 359 51.85 -10.74 16.54
C CYS A 359 53.33 -11.11 16.66
N SER A 360 53.62 -11.95 17.68
CA SER A 360 54.90 -12.66 17.76
C SER A 360 54.87 -13.88 16.85
N LEU A 361 55.88 -14.04 16.00
CA LEU A 361 56.03 -15.22 15.14
C LEU A 361 56.58 -16.45 15.89
N ASP A 362 56.64 -16.42 17.22
CA ASP A 362 57.21 -17.50 18.07
C ASP A 362 56.16 -18.21 18.96
N SER A 363 54.87 -18.14 18.62
CA SER A 363 53.78 -18.85 19.31
C SER A 363 52.67 -19.29 18.34
N PHE A 364 51.81 -20.21 18.76
CA PHE A 364 50.66 -20.62 17.94
C PHE A 364 49.66 -19.45 17.80
N THR A 365 49.24 -18.85 18.92
CA THR A 365 48.35 -17.68 18.91
C THR A 365 48.94 -16.49 18.17
N GLY A 366 50.25 -16.24 18.26
CA GLY A 366 50.90 -15.13 17.55
C GLY A 366 50.99 -15.32 16.03
N ARG A 367 51.35 -16.52 15.56
CA ARG A 367 51.31 -16.84 14.11
C ARG A 367 49.90 -16.83 13.56
N LEU A 368 48.93 -17.31 14.34
CA LEU A 368 47.52 -17.25 14.00
C LEU A 368 47.01 -15.80 13.93
N LYS A 369 47.45 -14.91 14.83
CA LYS A 369 47.19 -13.46 14.78
C LYS A 369 47.82 -12.79 13.55
N CYS A 370 49.03 -13.20 13.14
CA CYS A 370 49.66 -12.68 11.93
C CYS A 370 48.88 -13.06 10.66
N LEU A 371 48.39 -14.30 10.58
CA LEU A 371 47.55 -14.75 9.48
C LEU A 371 46.16 -14.11 9.53
N SER A 372 45.58 -13.96 10.73
CA SER A 372 44.30 -13.28 10.93
C SER A 372 44.38 -11.81 10.52
N TRP A 373 45.45 -11.10 10.91
CA TRP A 373 45.71 -9.72 10.44
C TRP A 373 45.81 -9.64 8.91
N TRP A 374 46.45 -10.61 8.26
CA TRP A 374 46.48 -10.63 6.80
C TRP A 374 45.09 -10.81 6.20
N ALA A 375 44.31 -11.77 6.71
CA ALA A 375 42.95 -12.02 6.24
C ALA A 375 41.98 -10.87 6.53
N GLU A 376 42.18 -10.13 7.63
CA GLU A 376 41.27 -9.08 8.10
C GLU A 376 41.64 -7.69 7.55
N HIS A 377 42.93 -7.39 7.45
CA HIS A 377 43.41 -6.05 7.13
C HIS A 377 44.44 -6.05 6.01
N GLY A 378 45.39 -6.99 6.00
CA GLY A 378 46.51 -6.98 5.07
C GLY A 378 46.11 -7.16 3.61
N GLN A 379 45.15 -8.04 3.32
CA GLN A 379 44.61 -8.24 1.96
C GLN A 379 43.92 -6.98 1.42
N HIS A 380 43.29 -6.21 2.31
CA HIS A 380 42.66 -4.93 1.95
C HIS A 380 43.71 -3.84 1.78
N GLN A 381 44.63 -3.71 2.73
CA GLN A 381 45.65 -2.66 2.72
C GLN A 381 46.66 -2.82 1.56
N TYR A 382 46.87 -4.05 1.09
CA TYR A 382 47.82 -4.38 0.03
C TYR A 382 47.15 -5.24 -1.05
N SER A 383 46.04 -4.75 -1.59
CA SER A 383 45.21 -5.38 -2.63
C SER A 383 45.95 -5.88 -3.87
N VAL A 384 47.14 -5.35 -4.17
CA VAL A 384 48.01 -5.78 -5.28
C VAL A 384 48.62 -7.18 -5.03
N ILE A 385 48.67 -7.63 -3.78
CA ILE A 385 49.12 -8.97 -3.41
C ILE A 385 47.92 -9.92 -3.31
N HIS A 386 47.76 -10.77 -4.33
CA HIS A 386 46.74 -11.81 -4.35
C HIS A 386 47.25 -13.09 -3.69
N TRP A 387 47.14 -13.18 -2.35
CA TRP A 387 47.50 -14.38 -1.59
C TRP A 387 46.43 -14.75 -0.56
N ALA A 388 45.87 -15.95 -0.71
CA ALA A 388 44.91 -16.53 0.22
C ALA A 388 45.61 -17.46 1.21
N ILE A 389 45.13 -17.47 2.45
CA ILE A 389 45.62 -18.39 3.48
C ILE A 389 45.23 -19.82 3.07
N PRO A 390 46.17 -20.77 2.99
CA PRO A 390 45.85 -22.16 2.70
C PRO A 390 45.01 -22.79 3.83
N PRO A 391 44.27 -23.89 3.55
CA PRO A 391 43.47 -24.57 4.56
C PRO A 391 44.30 -24.95 5.79
N LEU A 392 43.77 -24.66 6.98
CA LEU A 392 44.39 -25.05 8.24
C LEU A 392 44.33 -26.58 8.41
N PRO A 393 45.28 -27.19 9.15
CA PRO A 393 45.30 -28.65 9.36
C PRO A 393 44.01 -29.19 10.01
N ASP A 394 43.43 -30.25 9.45
CA ASP A 394 42.15 -30.84 9.92
C ASP A 394 42.15 -31.28 11.40
N ASP A 395 43.30 -31.69 11.93
CA ASP A 395 43.44 -32.13 13.33
C ASP A 395 43.12 -31.02 14.35
N LEU A 396 43.16 -29.74 13.94
CA LEU A 396 42.73 -28.61 14.78
C LEU A 396 41.23 -28.63 15.08
N PHE A 397 40.41 -29.26 14.24
CA PHE A 397 38.95 -29.25 14.35
C PHE A 397 38.36 -30.53 14.97
N ARG A 398 39.20 -31.44 15.46
CA ARG A 398 38.77 -32.67 16.15
C ARG A 398 38.07 -32.32 17.47
N MET A 399 36.89 -32.90 17.72
CA MET A 399 36.10 -32.68 18.95
C MET A 399 36.62 -33.55 20.11
N GLU A 400 36.84 -32.94 21.26
CA GLU A 400 37.41 -33.57 22.45
C GLU A 400 36.47 -33.40 23.68
N ALA A 401 36.32 -34.47 24.45
CA ALA A 401 35.57 -34.46 25.71
C ALA A 401 36.43 -33.89 26.85
N GLY A 402 35.80 -33.27 27.85
CA GLY A 402 36.52 -32.92 29.08
C GLY A 402 36.74 -34.09 30.01
N GLU A 403 37.54 -33.85 31.05
CA GLU A 403 37.97 -34.84 32.04
C GLU A 403 36.81 -35.56 32.74
N GLN A 404 35.65 -34.93 32.89
CA GLN A 404 34.45 -35.54 33.53
C GLN A 404 33.37 -36.00 32.53
N GLY A 405 33.62 -35.95 31.22
CA GLY A 405 32.63 -36.38 30.22
C GLY A 405 31.40 -35.47 30.09
N ALA A 406 31.45 -34.24 30.61
CA ALA A 406 30.39 -33.26 30.47
C ALA A 406 30.26 -32.78 29.02
N LEU A 407 29.04 -32.86 28.46
CA LEU A 407 28.67 -32.17 27.22
C LEU A 407 28.56 -30.65 27.50
N PRO A 408 28.74 -29.77 26.51
CA PRO A 408 29.13 -30.04 25.11
C PRO A 408 30.63 -30.36 24.90
N LEU A 409 30.98 -31.03 23.79
CA LEU A 409 32.37 -31.28 23.34
C LEU A 409 33.03 -30.02 22.75
N LEU A 410 34.36 -29.89 22.82
CA LEU A 410 35.12 -28.73 22.30
C LEU A 410 36.15 -29.14 21.23
N PRO A 411 36.35 -28.36 20.15
CA PRO A 411 37.40 -28.61 19.16
C PRO A 411 38.82 -28.34 19.69
N ARG A 412 39.83 -29.08 19.20
CA ARG A 412 41.25 -29.00 19.62
C ARG A 412 41.83 -27.58 19.55
N PHE A 413 41.47 -26.77 18.56
CA PHE A 413 41.97 -25.39 18.46
C PHE A 413 41.54 -24.50 19.64
N LEU A 414 40.32 -24.67 20.17
CA LEU A 414 39.85 -23.93 21.35
C LEU A 414 40.66 -24.32 22.59
N LEU A 415 41.08 -25.58 22.69
CA LEU A 415 41.95 -26.05 23.77
C LEU A 415 43.37 -25.48 23.63
N LEU A 416 43.91 -25.37 22.41
CA LEU A 416 45.20 -24.71 22.17
C LEU A 416 45.17 -23.22 22.52
N ILE A 417 44.07 -22.52 22.20
CA ILE A 417 43.85 -21.12 22.60
C ILE A 417 43.73 -21.02 24.12
N TRP A 418 42.91 -21.87 24.74
CA TRP A 418 42.74 -21.90 26.19
C TRP A 418 44.06 -22.19 26.92
N ASN A 419 44.93 -23.07 26.38
CA ASN A 419 46.24 -23.37 26.96
C ASN A 419 47.24 -22.20 26.92
N GLU A 420 47.15 -21.31 25.92
CA GLU A 420 48.03 -20.13 25.79
C GLU A 420 47.42 -18.85 26.41
N ARG A 421 46.14 -18.85 26.81
CA ARG A 421 45.39 -17.69 27.33
C ARG A 421 44.98 -17.81 28.80
N THR A 422 45.74 -17.13 29.66
CA THR A 422 45.52 -17.17 31.13
C THR A 422 44.22 -16.51 31.60
N ASP A 423 43.69 -15.55 30.86
CA ASP A 423 42.43 -14.86 31.15
C ASP A 423 41.19 -15.73 30.86
N LEU A 424 41.24 -16.54 29.80
CA LEU A 424 40.18 -17.51 29.49
C LEU A 424 40.18 -18.67 30.49
N GLN A 425 41.35 -19.09 30.97
CA GLN A 425 41.50 -20.07 32.06
C GLN A 425 40.89 -19.57 33.37
N ALA A 426 40.91 -18.26 33.63
CA ALA A 426 40.31 -17.66 34.83
C ALA A 426 38.78 -17.48 34.73
N SER A 427 38.24 -17.42 33.51
CA SER A 427 36.84 -17.05 33.25
C SER A 427 35.90 -18.25 33.03
N PHE A 428 36.44 -19.40 32.64
CA PHE A 428 35.64 -20.57 32.30
C PHE A 428 36.19 -21.85 32.95
N ASN A 429 35.37 -22.49 33.78
CA ASN A 429 35.59 -23.85 34.26
C ASN A 429 35.02 -24.85 33.24
N LEU A 430 35.91 -25.45 32.46
CA LEU A 430 35.55 -26.44 31.44
C LEU A 430 35.06 -27.78 32.03
N ASN A 431 34.71 -27.87 33.31
CA ASN A 431 34.01 -29.04 33.89
C ASN A 431 32.51 -28.81 34.18
N SER A 432 31.97 -27.59 33.97
CA SER A 432 30.53 -27.28 34.13
C SER A 432 29.80 -27.19 32.78
N PHE A 433 28.56 -27.69 32.70
CA PHE A 433 27.73 -27.63 31.47
C PHE A 433 27.48 -26.18 31.05
N GLY A 434 27.05 -25.33 32.00
CA GLY A 434 26.77 -23.91 31.76
C GLY A 434 28.02 -23.11 31.33
N GLU A 435 29.17 -23.35 31.95
CA GLU A 435 30.40 -22.60 31.63
C GLU A 435 31.10 -23.09 30.36
N ARG A 436 30.97 -24.37 30.00
CA ARG A 436 31.36 -24.86 28.65
C ARG A 436 30.55 -24.20 27.55
N LEU A 437 29.23 -24.08 27.73
CA LEU A 437 28.37 -23.30 26.82
C LEU A 437 28.76 -21.83 26.81
N GLY A 438 29.14 -21.27 27.96
CA GLY A 438 29.71 -19.93 28.07
C GLY A 438 30.99 -19.75 27.24
N PHE A 439 31.89 -20.73 27.24
CA PHE A 439 33.12 -20.67 26.45
C PHE A 439 32.90 -20.82 24.94
N ILE A 440 31.94 -21.65 24.53
CA ILE A 440 31.48 -21.72 23.13
C ILE A 440 30.83 -20.38 22.73
N SER A 441 30.05 -19.78 23.63
CA SER A 441 29.43 -18.48 23.40
C SER A 441 30.49 -17.37 23.28
N TRP A 442 31.55 -17.42 24.09
CA TRP A 442 32.69 -16.51 23.94
C TRP A 442 33.36 -16.68 22.58
N TRP A 443 33.52 -17.91 22.08
CA TRP A 443 34.03 -18.10 20.73
C TRP A 443 33.12 -17.46 19.67
N GLU A 444 31.80 -17.60 19.79
CA GLU A 444 30.86 -16.97 18.85
C GLU A 444 30.80 -15.44 18.97
N MET A 445 31.03 -14.88 20.16
CA MET A 445 30.89 -13.44 20.41
C MET A 445 32.18 -12.67 20.19
N ASP A 446 33.32 -13.25 20.55
CA ASP A 446 34.60 -12.54 20.64
C ASP A 446 35.76 -13.35 20.01
N GLY A 447 35.80 -14.67 20.24
CA GLY A 447 36.94 -15.51 19.84
C GLY A 447 37.06 -15.70 18.32
N SER A 448 35.95 -15.80 17.59
CA SER A 448 35.94 -15.90 16.13
C SER A 448 36.47 -14.64 15.45
N ASP A 449 36.26 -13.49 16.09
CA ASP A 449 36.73 -12.19 15.60
C ASP A 449 38.20 -12.01 15.96
N GLU A 450 38.62 -12.39 17.18
CA GLU A 450 40.03 -12.32 17.58
C GLU A 450 40.94 -13.24 16.74
N TYR A 451 40.41 -14.37 16.26
CA TYR A 451 41.16 -15.39 15.52
C TYR A 451 40.53 -15.73 14.16
N TYR A 452 40.30 -14.69 13.37
CA TYR A 452 39.60 -14.72 12.08
C TYR A 452 40.09 -15.78 11.07
N ALA A 453 41.35 -16.22 11.15
CA ALA A 453 41.86 -17.28 10.28
C ALA A 453 41.20 -18.67 10.52
N ILE A 454 40.51 -18.89 11.65
CA ILE A 454 39.77 -20.13 11.94
C ILE A 454 38.30 -19.97 11.56
N LYS A 455 37.81 -20.80 10.64
CA LYS A 455 36.40 -20.85 10.25
C LYS A 455 35.71 -22.06 10.88
N TRP A 456 35.12 -21.87 12.06
CA TRP A 456 34.38 -22.91 12.79
C TRP A 456 33.10 -22.35 13.41
N SER A 457 32.00 -23.11 13.33
CA SER A 457 30.69 -22.75 13.88
C SER A 457 30.15 -23.86 14.79
N PRO A 458 29.47 -23.53 15.90
CA PRO A 458 28.97 -24.52 16.86
C PRO A 458 27.73 -25.31 16.42
N THR A 459 27.27 -25.21 15.17
CA THR A 459 26.01 -25.83 14.70
C THR A 459 25.90 -27.33 15.02
N ARG A 460 27.02 -28.07 14.92
CA ARG A 460 27.07 -29.51 15.26
C ARG A 460 26.87 -29.80 16.76
N VAL A 461 27.19 -28.85 17.63
CA VAL A 461 26.96 -28.95 19.08
C VAL A 461 25.47 -28.82 19.40
N THR A 462 24.73 -28.01 18.63
CA THR A 462 23.29 -27.81 18.81
C THR A 462 22.50 -29.08 18.45
N GLU A 463 22.86 -29.76 17.37
CA GLU A 463 22.19 -30.99 16.90
C GLU A 463 22.24 -32.16 17.90
N GLU A 464 23.33 -32.28 18.68
CA GLU A 464 23.45 -33.29 19.74
C GLU A 464 22.62 -32.94 20.98
N LEU A 465 22.53 -31.65 21.33
CA LEU A 465 21.80 -31.17 22.51
C LEU A 465 20.28 -31.21 22.37
N THR A 466 19.76 -31.16 21.13
CA THR A 466 18.32 -31.12 20.83
C THR A 466 17.65 -32.50 20.71
N ARG A 467 18.40 -33.60 20.90
CA ARG A 467 17.83 -34.96 20.89
C ARG A 467 16.95 -35.18 22.13
N VAL A 468 15.86 -35.94 21.96
CA VAL A 468 14.98 -36.40 23.05
C VAL A 468 15.50 -37.79 23.48
N ASP A 469 15.66 -38.03 24.79
CA ASP A 469 16.09 -39.34 25.30
C ASP A 469 14.93 -40.35 25.22
N ASP A 470 15.21 -41.55 24.70
CA ASP A 470 14.26 -42.66 24.62
C ASP A 470 13.91 -43.25 26.01
N ASP A 471 14.68 -42.90 27.06
CA ASP A 471 14.56 -43.42 28.43
C ASP A 471 13.67 -42.57 29.36
N GLN A 472 13.00 -41.52 28.87
CA GLN A 472 12.01 -40.78 29.68
C GLN A 472 10.75 -41.63 29.90
N PRO A 473 10.26 -41.79 31.14
CA PRO A 473 9.01 -42.50 31.39
C PRO A 473 7.86 -41.69 30.78
N ALA A 474 7.33 -42.18 29.65
CA ALA A 474 6.10 -41.68 29.06
C ALA A 474 4.92 -42.02 29.98
N VAL A 475 4.73 -41.25 31.05
CA VAL A 475 3.49 -41.27 31.81
C VAL A 475 2.47 -40.52 30.94
N ASP A 476 1.67 -41.31 30.22
CA ASP A 476 0.53 -40.92 29.38
C ASP A 476 0.81 -40.37 27.96
N GLY A 477 2.04 -40.53 27.44
CA GLY A 477 2.33 -40.41 25.99
C GLY A 477 2.00 -39.08 25.31
N GLY A 478 1.98 -37.95 26.05
CA GLY A 478 1.43 -36.68 25.55
C GLY A 478 2.41 -35.58 25.14
N LEU A 479 3.61 -35.46 25.72
CA LEU A 479 4.60 -34.39 25.41
C LEU A 479 5.97 -34.69 26.08
N CYS A 480 7.07 -34.80 25.31
CA CYS A 480 8.44 -35.03 25.81
C CYS A 480 9.29 -33.75 25.76
N LEU A 481 10.20 -33.55 26.74
CA LEU A 481 11.12 -32.41 26.75
C LEU A 481 12.51 -32.80 26.19
N PRO A 482 13.18 -31.92 25.42
CA PRO A 482 14.52 -32.18 24.87
C PRO A 482 15.60 -32.23 25.96
N ARG A 483 16.71 -32.95 25.70
CA ARG A 483 17.76 -33.25 26.68
C ARG A 483 18.38 -32.01 27.33
N PHE A 484 18.60 -30.94 26.56
CA PHE A 484 19.12 -29.69 27.11
C PHE A 484 18.17 -29.05 28.14
N LEU A 485 16.86 -29.11 27.91
CA LEU A 485 15.86 -28.49 28.80
C LEU A 485 15.72 -29.28 30.10
N PHE A 486 15.94 -30.59 30.04
CA PHE A 486 16.02 -31.45 31.22
C PHE A 486 17.28 -31.17 32.06
N GLU A 487 18.45 -31.00 31.45
CA GLU A 487 19.68 -30.65 32.19
C GLU A 487 19.59 -29.24 32.79
N ILE A 488 19.00 -28.27 32.08
CA ILE A 488 18.70 -26.94 32.65
C ILE A 488 17.76 -27.08 33.85
N TYR A 489 16.68 -27.85 33.73
CA TYR A 489 15.74 -28.09 34.83
C TYR A 489 16.44 -28.76 36.03
N ARG A 490 17.35 -29.72 35.82
CA ARG A 490 18.10 -30.40 36.90
C ARG A 490 19.03 -29.47 37.67
N GLU A 491 19.63 -28.50 37.00
CA GLU A 491 20.54 -27.53 37.61
C GLU A 491 19.82 -26.29 38.20
N ARG A 492 18.51 -26.11 37.96
CA ARG A 492 17.72 -24.91 38.33
C ARG A 492 16.59 -25.20 39.33
N PRO A 493 16.80 -24.94 40.64
CA PRO A 493 15.78 -25.16 41.68
C PRO A 493 14.49 -24.32 41.52
N ASP A 494 14.57 -23.15 40.87
CA ASP A 494 13.43 -22.25 40.64
C ASP A 494 12.44 -22.80 39.60
N LEU A 495 12.95 -23.44 38.55
CA LEU A 495 12.12 -24.12 37.54
C LEU A 495 11.48 -25.38 38.12
N GLN A 496 12.20 -26.10 38.98
CA GLN A 496 11.69 -27.28 39.71
C GLN A 496 10.53 -26.95 40.65
N ALA A 497 10.50 -25.74 41.22
CA ALA A 497 9.42 -25.29 42.08
C ALA A 497 8.17 -24.82 41.32
N THR A 498 8.32 -24.42 40.04
CA THR A 498 7.27 -23.77 39.24
C THR A 498 6.53 -24.76 38.34
N PHE A 499 7.23 -25.74 37.77
CA PHE A 499 6.66 -26.65 36.79
C PHE A 499 6.66 -28.09 37.30
N ASP A 500 5.46 -28.64 37.51
CA ASP A 500 5.32 -30.08 37.76
C ASP A 500 5.40 -30.86 36.44
N LEU A 501 6.59 -31.35 36.12
CA LEU A 501 6.83 -32.14 34.91
C LEU A 501 6.11 -33.52 34.91
N GLN A 502 5.42 -33.91 35.99
CA GLN A 502 4.59 -35.11 36.03
C GLN A 502 3.20 -34.89 35.40
N SER A 503 2.66 -33.66 35.39
CA SER A 503 1.36 -33.32 34.77
C SER A 503 1.48 -32.91 33.30
N PHE A 504 0.43 -33.12 32.50
CA PHE A 504 0.41 -32.65 31.10
C PHE A 504 0.43 -31.12 31.03
N GLY A 505 -0.39 -30.46 31.87
CA GLY A 505 -0.37 -29.00 32.01
C GLY A 505 1.01 -28.44 32.41
N GLY A 506 1.70 -29.05 33.38
CA GLY A 506 3.02 -28.59 33.83
C GLY A 506 4.14 -28.75 32.80
N ARG A 507 4.12 -29.83 32.00
CA ARG A 507 5.04 -29.98 30.85
C ARG A 507 4.77 -28.94 29.76
N LEU A 508 3.49 -28.68 29.47
CA LEU A 508 3.08 -27.67 28.48
C LEU A 508 3.46 -26.24 28.93
N SER A 509 3.33 -25.95 30.22
CA SER A 509 3.77 -24.68 30.83
C SER A 509 5.30 -24.54 30.86
N CYS A 510 6.06 -25.60 31.12
CA CYS A 510 7.53 -25.58 31.05
C CYS A 510 8.03 -25.32 29.62
N LEU A 511 7.37 -25.93 28.62
CA LEU A 511 7.65 -25.66 27.21
C LEU A 511 7.29 -24.22 26.83
N SER A 512 6.16 -23.70 27.34
CA SER A 512 5.75 -22.30 27.14
C SER A 512 6.77 -21.34 27.76
N TRP A 513 7.27 -21.65 28.96
CA TRP A 513 8.36 -20.89 29.59
C TRP A 513 9.63 -20.91 28.75
N TRP A 514 10.00 -22.05 28.15
CA TRP A 514 11.12 -22.08 27.23
C TRP A 514 10.86 -21.14 26.06
N ILE A 515 9.71 -21.21 25.39
CA ILE A 515 9.39 -20.34 24.24
C ILE A 515 9.48 -18.85 24.62
N GLU A 516 9.03 -18.50 25.82
CA GLU A 516 8.93 -17.11 26.27
C GLU A 516 10.24 -16.55 26.86
N TYR A 517 11.01 -17.36 27.59
CA TYR A 517 12.17 -16.90 28.37
C TYR A 517 13.48 -17.64 28.08
N GLY A 518 13.40 -18.89 27.62
CA GLY A 518 14.55 -19.78 27.40
C GLY A 518 15.59 -19.22 26.41
N PRO A 519 15.21 -18.85 25.17
CA PRO A 519 16.09 -18.25 24.18
C PRO A 519 16.82 -16.99 24.66
N HIS A 520 16.24 -16.25 25.60
CA HIS A 520 16.88 -15.05 26.15
C HIS A 520 18.00 -15.40 27.14
N GLN A 521 17.83 -16.46 27.93
CA GLN A 521 18.78 -16.90 28.96
C GLN A 521 19.89 -17.81 28.40
N TYR A 522 19.60 -18.62 27.37
CA TYR A 522 20.51 -19.64 26.85
C TYR A 522 20.72 -19.47 25.34
N ARG A 523 21.30 -18.34 24.94
CA ARG A 523 21.42 -17.89 23.53
C ARG A 523 22.13 -18.87 22.59
N ALA A 524 23.02 -19.70 23.11
CA ALA A 524 23.73 -20.72 22.35
C ALA A 524 22.83 -21.91 21.93
N ILE A 525 21.63 -22.05 22.50
CA ILE A 525 20.69 -23.13 22.18
C ILE A 525 19.61 -22.60 21.25
N ARG A 526 19.74 -22.89 19.96
CA ARG A 526 18.75 -22.53 18.94
C ARG A 526 17.78 -23.69 18.72
N TRP A 527 16.75 -23.78 19.56
CA TRP A 527 15.73 -24.82 19.47
C TRP A 527 14.32 -24.25 19.40
N VAL A 528 13.56 -24.72 18.40
CA VAL A 528 12.14 -24.43 18.19
C VAL A 528 11.36 -25.73 18.43
N PRO A 529 10.24 -25.71 19.19
CA PRO A 529 9.45 -26.91 19.42
C PRO A 529 8.97 -27.52 18.11
N PRO A 530 9.08 -28.84 17.90
CA PRO A 530 8.45 -29.51 16.77
C PRO A 530 6.92 -29.42 16.87
N ILE A 531 6.22 -29.51 15.73
CA ILE A 531 4.75 -29.51 15.63
C ILE A 531 4.16 -30.46 16.69
N THR A 532 3.19 -29.94 17.43
CA THR A 532 2.44 -30.65 18.48
C THR A 532 2.04 -32.04 17.99
N PRO A 533 2.36 -33.13 18.73
CA PRO A 533 2.15 -34.51 18.25
C PRO A 533 0.73 -34.74 17.71
N ALA A 534 0.61 -35.38 16.54
CA ALA A 534 -0.69 -35.66 15.91
C ALA A 534 -1.68 -36.39 16.85
N LEU A 535 -1.15 -37.19 17.77
CA LEU A 535 -1.87 -37.90 18.82
C LEU A 535 -2.73 -36.98 19.71
N LEU A 536 -2.33 -35.72 19.90
CA LEU A 536 -3.06 -34.73 20.69
C LEU A 536 -4.32 -34.22 19.98
N PHE A 537 -4.35 -34.29 18.65
CA PHE A 537 -5.49 -33.87 17.84
C PHE A 537 -6.42 -35.04 17.49
N GLU A 538 -6.17 -36.24 18.03
CA GLU A 538 -7.01 -37.41 17.78
C GLU A 538 -8.45 -37.16 18.23
N PRO A 539 -9.41 -37.19 17.29
CA PRO A 539 -10.81 -36.96 17.59
C PRO A 539 -11.41 -38.17 18.33
N GLU A 540 -12.18 -37.91 19.38
CA GLU A 540 -13.02 -38.91 20.02
C GLU A 540 -14.48 -38.54 19.81
N TRP A 541 -15.19 -39.42 19.10
CA TRP A 541 -16.58 -39.23 18.69
C TRP A 541 -17.59 -39.66 19.77
N GLY A 542 -17.13 -40.36 20.81
CA GLY A 542 -17.97 -41.01 21.83
C GLY A 542 -18.87 -42.10 21.27
N THR A 543 -19.95 -42.42 21.98
CA THR A 543 -20.74 -43.65 21.75
C THR A 543 -22.01 -43.45 20.94
N HIS A 544 -22.44 -42.20 20.72
CA HIS A 544 -23.64 -41.88 19.94
C HIS A 544 -23.25 -41.43 18.52
N PRO A 545 -23.93 -41.90 17.46
CA PRO A 545 -23.58 -41.57 16.07
C PRO A 545 -23.67 -40.08 15.73
N ASP A 546 -24.45 -39.32 16.51
CA ASP A 546 -24.69 -37.90 16.29
C ASP A 546 -23.79 -36.97 17.11
N TRP A 547 -22.84 -37.52 17.86
CA TRP A 547 -21.93 -36.72 18.69
C TRP A 547 -20.77 -36.12 17.90
N LEU A 548 -20.29 -34.98 18.38
CA LEU A 548 -19.17 -34.25 17.77
C LEU A 548 -17.82 -34.77 18.28
N PRO A 549 -16.79 -34.78 17.42
CA PRO A 549 -15.46 -35.19 17.82
C PRO A 549 -14.82 -34.14 18.72
N VAL A 550 -14.31 -34.57 19.88
CA VAL A 550 -13.51 -33.71 20.76
C VAL A 550 -12.06 -34.19 20.75
N PRO A 551 -11.09 -33.34 20.39
CA PRO A 551 -9.69 -33.75 20.27
C PRO A 551 -9.11 -34.12 21.63
N ARG A 552 -8.13 -35.03 21.64
CA ARG A 552 -7.51 -35.56 22.86
C ARG A 552 -6.99 -34.47 23.80
N PHE A 553 -6.35 -33.42 23.30
CA PHE A 553 -5.85 -32.33 24.15
C PHE A 553 -6.99 -31.64 24.92
N LEU A 554 -8.14 -31.40 24.28
CA LEU A 554 -9.28 -30.73 24.90
C LEU A 554 -9.94 -31.64 25.95
N ARG A 555 -9.91 -32.96 25.74
CA ARG A 555 -10.34 -33.95 26.73
C ARG A 555 -9.42 -34.04 27.94
N LEU A 556 -8.10 -33.95 27.73
CA LEU A 556 -7.12 -33.89 28.83
C LEU A 556 -7.31 -32.60 29.65
N LEU A 557 -7.49 -31.46 28.98
CA LEU A 557 -7.81 -30.19 29.64
C LEU A 557 -9.15 -30.26 30.40
N HIS A 558 -10.18 -30.85 29.80
CA HIS A 558 -11.48 -31.08 30.45
C HIS A 558 -11.34 -31.98 31.67
N GLY A 559 -10.54 -33.04 31.63
CA GLY A 559 -10.29 -33.93 32.76
C GLY A 559 -9.59 -33.28 33.95
N GLU A 560 -8.77 -32.26 33.71
CA GLU A 560 -8.01 -31.55 34.75
C GLU A 560 -8.74 -30.28 35.28
N ARG A 561 -9.69 -29.71 34.52
CA ARG A 561 -10.33 -28.41 34.83
C ARG A 561 -11.79 -28.51 35.25
N GLN A 562 -12.08 -28.16 36.51
CA GLN A 562 -13.44 -28.16 37.06
C GLN A 562 -14.38 -27.11 36.41
N ASP A 563 -13.86 -25.96 35.99
CA ASP A 563 -14.65 -24.90 35.34
C ASP A 563 -15.12 -25.31 33.94
N LEU A 564 -14.24 -25.97 33.18
CA LEU A 564 -14.58 -26.51 31.86
C LEU A 564 -15.57 -27.69 31.97
N GLN A 565 -15.45 -28.52 33.00
CA GLN A 565 -16.42 -29.58 33.31
C GLN A 565 -17.81 -29.03 33.64
N ALA A 566 -17.89 -27.89 34.33
CA ALA A 566 -19.17 -27.25 34.66
C ALA A 566 -19.82 -26.58 33.43
N LEU A 567 -19.02 -26.09 32.49
CA LEU A 567 -19.51 -25.42 31.27
C LEU A 567 -20.06 -26.41 30.23
N CYS A 568 -19.39 -27.55 30.06
CA CYS A 568 -19.71 -28.52 29.02
C CYS A 568 -19.56 -29.97 29.49
N SER A 569 -20.60 -30.79 29.23
CA SER A 569 -20.53 -32.24 29.37
C SER A 569 -20.05 -32.87 28.07
N LEU A 570 -19.14 -33.86 28.15
CA LEU A 570 -18.69 -34.62 26.98
C LEU A 570 -19.64 -35.80 26.65
N ASP A 571 -20.77 -35.94 27.33
CA ASP A 571 -21.73 -37.05 27.17
C ASP A 571 -23.03 -36.64 26.46
N SER A 572 -23.02 -35.53 25.70
CA SER A 572 -24.17 -35.03 24.93
C SER A 572 -23.71 -34.29 23.67
N PHE A 573 -24.56 -34.19 22.66
CA PHE A 573 -24.28 -33.40 21.45
C PHE A 573 -24.08 -31.93 21.80
N THR A 574 -25.02 -31.33 22.55
CA THR A 574 -24.99 -29.93 22.97
C THR A 574 -23.81 -29.63 23.88
N GLY A 575 -23.42 -30.56 24.77
CA GLY A 575 -22.26 -30.38 25.63
C GLY A 575 -20.94 -30.45 24.87
N ARG A 576 -20.76 -31.40 23.95
CA ARG A 576 -19.58 -31.45 23.06
C ARG A 576 -19.48 -30.22 22.17
N LEU A 577 -20.61 -29.74 21.64
CA LEU A 577 -20.69 -28.51 20.85
C LEU A 577 -20.32 -27.26 21.66
N LYS A 578 -20.73 -27.18 22.93
CA LYS A 578 -20.30 -26.12 23.87
C LYS A 578 -18.81 -26.20 24.18
N CYS A 579 -18.24 -27.40 24.32
CA CYS A 579 -16.81 -27.59 24.55
C CYS A 579 -15.98 -27.06 23.37
N LEU A 580 -16.41 -27.36 22.13
CA LEU A 580 -15.83 -26.82 20.91
C LEU A 580 -16.01 -25.30 20.82
N SER A 581 -17.20 -24.78 21.12
CA SER A 581 -17.49 -23.34 21.10
C SER A 581 -16.63 -22.57 22.11
N TRP A 582 -16.41 -23.12 23.31
CA TRP A 582 -15.50 -22.55 24.30
C TRP A 582 -14.04 -22.48 23.81
N TRP A 583 -13.56 -23.50 23.09
CA TRP A 583 -12.22 -23.45 22.50
C TRP A 583 -12.10 -22.32 21.48
N ALA A 584 -13.09 -22.19 20.60
CA ALA A 584 -13.14 -21.11 19.60
C ALA A 584 -13.17 -19.72 20.26
N GLU A 585 -13.91 -19.58 21.36
CA GLU A 585 -14.11 -18.28 22.01
C GLU A 585 -12.96 -17.89 22.95
N HIS A 586 -12.42 -18.85 23.70
CA HIS A 586 -11.53 -18.57 24.84
C HIS A 586 -10.30 -19.49 24.92
N GLY A 587 -10.45 -20.78 24.63
CA GLY A 587 -9.41 -21.78 24.88
C GLY A 587 -8.11 -21.56 24.08
N HIS A 588 -8.23 -21.16 22.82
CA HIS A 588 -7.06 -20.93 21.94
C HIS A 588 -6.13 -19.81 22.44
N GLN A 589 -6.67 -18.81 23.16
CA GLN A 589 -5.87 -17.71 23.73
C GLN A 589 -5.11 -18.14 24.98
N GLN A 590 -5.72 -19.03 25.79
CA GLN A 590 -5.11 -19.51 27.04
C GLN A 590 -3.98 -20.51 26.81
N TYR A 591 -3.99 -21.24 25.69
CA TYR A 591 -3.01 -22.30 25.38
C TYR A 591 -2.41 -22.08 23.98
N SER A 592 -1.68 -20.98 23.81
CA SER A 592 -1.14 -20.52 22.52
C SER A 592 -0.19 -21.51 21.82
N VAL A 593 0.41 -22.44 22.56
CA VAL A 593 1.26 -23.53 22.03
C VAL A 593 0.46 -24.57 21.24
N ILE A 594 -0.87 -24.64 21.42
CA ILE A 594 -1.75 -25.57 20.70
C ILE A 594 -2.41 -24.83 19.52
N HIS A 595 -1.87 -25.02 18.32
CA HIS A 595 -2.43 -24.48 17.09
C HIS A 595 -3.48 -25.42 16.50
N TRP A 596 -4.71 -25.33 16.99
CA TRP A 596 -5.83 -26.13 16.51
C TRP A 596 -7.07 -25.29 16.20
N ALA A 597 -7.57 -25.42 14.97
CA ALA A 597 -8.84 -24.86 14.54
C ALA A 597 -9.90 -25.96 14.46
N ILE A 598 -11.16 -25.60 14.72
CA ILE A 598 -12.28 -26.54 14.63
C ILE A 598 -12.43 -26.96 13.16
N PRO A 599 -12.33 -28.26 12.82
CA PRO A 599 -12.54 -28.73 11.46
C PRO A 599 -13.99 -28.53 11.02
N PRO A 600 -14.28 -28.51 9.70
CA PRO A 600 -15.65 -28.43 9.20
C PRO A 600 -16.54 -29.47 9.88
N LEU A 601 -17.67 -29.01 10.41
CA LEU A 601 -18.65 -29.92 11.02
C LEU A 601 -19.22 -30.86 9.95
N PRO A 602 -19.56 -32.12 10.29
CA PRO A 602 -20.08 -33.08 9.32
C PRO A 602 -21.27 -32.53 8.53
N ASP A 603 -21.22 -32.65 7.19
CA ASP A 603 -22.27 -32.16 6.29
C ASP A 603 -23.67 -32.72 6.64
N ASP A 604 -23.71 -33.93 7.20
CA ASP A 604 -24.94 -34.60 7.62
C ASP A 604 -25.69 -33.82 8.72
N LEU A 605 -25.01 -32.98 9.49
CA LEU A 605 -25.65 -32.07 10.46
C LEU A 605 -26.46 -30.97 9.79
N PHE A 606 -26.08 -30.57 8.57
CA PHE A 606 -26.77 -29.54 7.78
C PHE A 606 -27.79 -30.14 6.81
N ARG A 607 -27.90 -31.47 6.77
CA ARG A 607 -28.93 -32.16 5.99
C ARG A 607 -30.31 -31.74 6.47
N MET A 608 -31.14 -31.34 5.51
CA MET A 608 -32.52 -30.92 5.75
C MET A 608 -33.42 -32.16 5.97
N GLU A 609 -34.05 -32.27 7.13
CA GLU A 609 -34.87 -33.39 7.53
C GLU A 609 -36.36 -33.00 7.68
N ALA A 610 -37.23 -33.88 7.19
CA ALA A 610 -38.66 -33.73 7.33
C ALA A 610 -39.12 -34.14 8.73
N GLY A 611 -40.22 -33.55 9.22
CA GLY A 611 -40.83 -33.98 10.47
C GLY A 611 -41.44 -35.37 10.44
N GLU A 612 -41.74 -35.90 11.62
CA GLU A 612 -42.74 -36.97 11.71
C GLU A 612 -44.01 -36.47 11.01
N GLN A 613 -44.58 -37.28 10.12
CA GLN A 613 -45.70 -36.92 9.20
C GLN A 613 -45.34 -36.05 7.99
N GLY A 614 -44.06 -35.79 7.70
CA GLY A 614 -43.66 -35.04 6.49
C GLY A 614 -43.92 -33.54 6.58
N ALA A 615 -43.93 -32.98 7.79
CA ALA A 615 -44.13 -31.57 8.05
C ALA A 615 -42.98 -30.70 7.48
N LEU A 616 -43.35 -29.61 6.81
CA LEU A 616 -42.49 -28.55 6.29
C LEU A 616 -42.51 -27.35 7.27
N PRO A 617 -41.56 -26.41 7.21
CA PRO A 617 -40.31 -26.50 6.44
C PRO A 617 -39.38 -27.59 6.97
N LEU A 618 -38.48 -28.06 6.11
CA LEU A 618 -37.43 -28.99 6.54
C LEU A 618 -36.51 -28.29 7.54
N LEU A 619 -36.05 -29.02 8.55
CA LEU A 619 -35.13 -28.50 9.55
C LEU A 619 -33.75 -29.14 9.34
N PRO A 620 -32.65 -28.38 9.41
CA PRO A 620 -31.33 -28.98 9.42
C PRO A 620 -31.20 -29.90 10.64
N ARG A 621 -30.57 -31.06 10.45
CA ARG A 621 -30.41 -32.11 11.46
C ARG A 621 -29.85 -31.60 12.79
N PHE A 622 -28.93 -30.63 12.77
CA PHE A 622 -28.39 -30.04 14.00
C PHE A 622 -29.45 -29.34 14.87
N LEU A 623 -30.46 -28.68 14.26
CA LEU A 623 -31.55 -28.06 15.01
C LEU A 623 -32.43 -29.12 15.67
N LEU A 624 -32.66 -30.26 15.01
CA LEU A 624 -33.38 -31.39 15.58
C LEU A 624 -32.61 -32.02 16.76
N LEU A 625 -31.29 -32.15 16.64
CA LEU A 625 -30.43 -32.65 17.72
C LEU A 625 -30.43 -31.70 18.93
N ILE A 626 -30.38 -30.38 18.69
CA ILE A 626 -30.53 -29.37 19.75
C ILE A 626 -31.91 -29.52 20.40
N TRP A 627 -32.98 -29.55 19.62
CA TRP A 627 -34.35 -29.69 20.13
C TRP A 627 -34.51 -30.97 20.96
N ASN A 628 -33.96 -32.11 20.52
CA ASN A 628 -34.04 -33.39 21.23
C ASN A 628 -33.34 -33.39 22.61
N GLU A 629 -32.28 -32.58 22.79
CA GLU A 629 -31.54 -32.50 24.05
C GLU A 629 -31.99 -31.34 24.96
N ARG A 630 -32.95 -30.52 24.50
CA ARG A 630 -33.36 -29.27 25.15
C ARG A 630 -34.84 -29.27 25.52
N PRO A 631 -35.20 -29.70 26.75
CA PRO A 631 -36.60 -29.82 27.18
C PRO A 631 -37.40 -28.51 27.13
N GLU A 632 -36.74 -27.35 27.29
CA GLU A 632 -37.43 -26.06 27.19
C GLU A 632 -37.76 -25.69 25.73
N LEU A 633 -36.95 -26.11 24.76
CA LEU A 633 -37.26 -25.94 23.33
C LEU A 633 -38.36 -26.91 22.89
N GLN A 634 -38.37 -28.15 23.43
CA GLN A 634 -39.46 -29.11 23.21
C GLN A 634 -40.81 -28.62 23.74
N ALA A 635 -40.79 -27.96 24.90
CA ALA A 635 -42.00 -27.36 25.47
C ALA A 635 -42.49 -26.14 24.68
N SER A 636 -41.59 -25.46 23.95
CA SER A 636 -41.88 -24.21 23.26
C SER A 636 -42.25 -24.38 21.78
N PHE A 637 -41.75 -25.43 21.12
CA PHE A 637 -41.95 -25.64 19.68
C PHE A 637 -42.42 -27.05 19.37
N ASN A 638 -43.64 -27.19 18.85
CA ASN A 638 -44.17 -28.47 18.37
C ASN A 638 -43.76 -28.71 16.90
N LEU A 639 -42.71 -29.50 16.68
CA LEU A 639 -42.16 -29.75 15.35
C LEU A 639 -43.05 -30.59 14.40
N ASN A 640 -44.29 -30.90 14.78
CA ASN A 640 -45.29 -31.47 13.87
C ASN A 640 -46.16 -30.40 13.17
N SER A 641 -46.11 -29.14 13.63
CA SER A 641 -46.80 -28.01 13.00
C SER A 641 -45.84 -27.21 12.11
N PHE A 642 -46.33 -26.76 10.96
CA PHE A 642 -45.60 -25.88 10.04
C PHE A 642 -45.25 -24.55 10.71
N SER A 643 -46.23 -23.95 11.40
CA SER A 643 -46.06 -22.65 12.06
C SER A 643 -45.01 -22.71 13.18
N GLU A 644 -45.02 -23.78 13.97
CA GLU A 644 -44.09 -23.99 15.08
C GLU A 644 -42.67 -24.33 14.61
N ARG A 645 -42.52 -25.07 13.50
CA ARG A 645 -41.22 -25.29 12.83
C ARG A 645 -40.61 -23.97 12.36
N LEU A 646 -41.42 -23.11 11.75
CA LEU A 646 -40.98 -21.79 11.32
C LEU A 646 -40.63 -20.90 12.52
N GLY A 647 -41.37 -21.02 13.63
CA GLY A 647 -41.05 -20.41 14.92
C GLY A 647 -39.71 -20.87 15.49
N PHE A 648 -39.39 -22.15 15.38
CA PHE A 648 -38.12 -22.72 15.84
C PHE A 648 -36.92 -22.23 15.00
N ILE A 649 -37.09 -22.12 13.68
CA ILE A 649 -36.09 -21.49 12.80
C ILE A 649 -35.89 -20.01 13.18
N SER A 650 -36.98 -19.29 13.52
CA SER A 650 -36.87 -17.90 13.98
C SER A 650 -36.16 -17.79 15.34
N TRP A 651 -36.32 -18.77 16.24
CA TRP A 651 -35.57 -18.81 17.49
C TRP A 651 -34.07 -19.01 17.24
N TRP A 652 -33.70 -19.90 16.33
CA TRP A 652 -32.30 -20.11 15.95
C TRP A 652 -31.66 -18.80 15.45
N ASP A 653 -32.34 -18.13 14.53
CA ASP A 653 -31.89 -16.87 13.92
C ASP A 653 -31.73 -15.73 14.94
N LYS A 654 -32.56 -15.71 15.99
CA LYS A 654 -32.56 -14.64 17.00
C LYS A 654 -31.69 -14.91 18.24
N ASN A 655 -31.46 -16.17 18.59
CA ASN A 655 -30.84 -16.54 19.87
C ASN A 655 -29.91 -17.76 19.78
N GLY A 656 -30.26 -18.76 18.94
CA GLY A 656 -29.52 -20.02 18.88
C GLY A 656 -28.08 -19.89 18.38
N HIS A 657 -27.82 -18.97 17.45
CA HIS A 657 -26.48 -18.74 16.89
C HIS A 657 -25.44 -18.25 17.93
N ASP A 658 -25.87 -17.48 18.94
CA ASP A 658 -24.98 -16.95 19.99
C ASP A 658 -24.62 -18.04 21.01
N GLU A 659 -25.54 -18.98 21.27
CA GLU A 659 -25.31 -20.08 22.21
C GLU A 659 -24.39 -21.18 21.66
N TYR A 660 -24.27 -21.29 20.33
CA TYR A 660 -23.61 -22.40 19.64
C TYR A 660 -22.71 -21.92 18.49
N TYR A 661 -21.72 -21.07 18.84
CA TYR A 661 -20.82 -20.38 17.91
C TYR A 661 -20.09 -21.28 16.88
N ALA A 662 -19.90 -22.56 17.21
CA ALA A 662 -19.29 -23.51 16.29
C ALA A 662 -20.16 -23.83 15.03
N ILE A 663 -21.46 -23.51 15.02
CA ILE A 663 -22.36 -23.72 13.87
C ILE A 663 -22.58 -22.42 13.10
N LYS A 664 -22.37 -22.45 11.77
CA LYS A 664 -22.60 -21.32 10.86
C LYS A 664 -23.71 -21.65 9.86
N TRP A 665 -24.98 -21.36 10.21
CA TRP A 665 -26.15 -21.65 9.36
C TRP A 665 -27.26 -20.58 9.51
N SER A 666 -27.94 -20.24 8.40
CA SER A 666 -29.00 -19.22 8.30
C SER A 666 -30.18 -19.69 7.41
N PRO A 667 -31.44 -19.32 7.71
CA PRO A 667 -32.62 -19.74 6.94
C PRO A 667 -32.92 -18.91 5.68
N THR A 668 -31.95 -18.18 5.12
CA THR A 668 -32.17 -17.14 4.10
C THR A 668 -32.79 -17.65 2.79
N HIS A 669 -32.60 -18.91 2.42
CA HIS A 669 -33.16 -19.52 1.19
C HIS A 669 -34.49 -20.26 1.43
N LEU A 670 -35.07 -20.14 2.62
CA LEU A 670 -36.26 -20.90 2.99
C LEU A 670 -37.47 -20.61 2.09
N ALA A 671 -37.65 -19.36 1.69
CA ALA A 671 -38.70 -18.96 0.75
C ALA A 671 -38.50 -19.59 -0.65
N GLU A 672 -37.26 -19.63 -1.14
CA GLU A 672 -36.91 -20.21 -2.44
C GLU A 672 -37.10 -21.73 -2.43
N GLU A 673 -36.71 -22.41 -1.35
CA GLU A 673 -36.94 -23.85 -1.17
C GLU A 673 -38.44 -24.19 -1.11
N LEU A 674 -39.25 -23.38 -0.42
CA LEU A 674 -40.70 -23.58 -0.37
C LEU A 674 -41.38 -23.33 -1.73
N ALA A 675 -40.89 -22.37 -2.53
CA ALA A 675 -41.35 -22.17 -3.90
C ALA A 675 -40.95 -23.36 -4.79
N ARG A 676 -39.72 -23.86 -4.66
CA ARG A 676 -39.20 -24.98 -5.45
C ARG A 676 -39.94 -26.28 -5.17
N ILE A 677 -40.25 -26.57 -3.90
CA ILE A 677 -41.04 -27.75 -3.50
C ILE A 677 -42.45 -27.69 -4.11
N ASP A 678 -43.01 -26.49 -4.27
CA ASP A 678 -44.32 -26.29 -4.89
C ASP A 678 -44.29 -26.61 -6.39
N ASP A 679 -43.23 -26.18 -7.07
CA ASP A 679 -43.00 -26.45 -8.50
C ASP A 679 -42.67 -27.94 -8.77
N GLU A 680 -41.98 -28.64 -7.87
CA GLU A 680 -41.60 -30.05 -8.06
C GLU A 680 -42.75 -31.06 -7.79
N GLN A 681 -43.85 -30.65 -7.15
CA GLN A 681 -44.93 -31.56 -6.74
C GLN A 681 -46.21 -31.39 -7.59
N PRO A 682 -46.88 -32.50 -7.96
CA PRO A 682 -48.12 -32.44 -8.75
C PRO A 682 -49.26 -31.77 -7.98
N ALA A 683 -50.17 -31.12 -8.70
CA ALA A 683 -51.33 -30.43 -8.15
C ALA A 683 -52.21 -31.36 -7.29
N ASP A 684 -52.46 -30.96 -6.04
CA ASP A 684 -53.47 -31.60 -5.17
C ASP A 684 -54.88 -31.03 -5.46
N ASP A 685 -55.94 -31.65 -4.93
CA ASP A 685 -57.36 -31.26 -5.13
C ASP A 685 -57.67 -29.80 -4.73
N THR A 686 -56.77 -29.18 -3.96
CA THR A 686 -56.88 -27.79 -3.49
C THR A 686 -56.39 -26.74 -4.49
N LEU A 687 -55.59 -27.10 -5.50
CA LEU A 687 -54.95 -26.18 -6.46
C LEU A 687 -54.07 -25.07 -5.84
N LEU A 688 -53.86 -25.06 -4.53
CA LEU A 688 -53.07 -24.07 -3.80
C LEU A 688 -51.64 -24.57 -3.55
N PRO A 689 -50.67 -23.66 -3.34
CA PRO A 689 -49.34 -24.05 -2.95
C PRO A 689 -49.33 -24.84 -1.64
N ARG A 690 -48.50 -25.88 -1.56
CA ARG A 690 -48.52 -26.81 -0.42
C ARG A 690 -48.25 -26.11 0.92
N PHE A 691 -47.29 -25.18 0.94
CA PHE A 691 -46.97 -24.42 2.16
C PHE A 691 -48.18 -23.59 2.63
N LEU A 692 -48.95 -23.00 1.71
CA LEU A 692 -50.10 -22.15 2.02
C LEU A 692 -51.27 -23.00 2.55
N THR A 693 -51.47 -24.19 1.96
CA THR A 693 -52.43 -25.18 2.46
C THR A 693 -52.07 -25.65 3.87
N MET A 694 -50.78 -25.83 4.19
CA MET A 694 -50.32 -26.21 5.52
C MET A 694 -50.54 -25.10 6.55
N ILE A 695 -50.24 -23.85 6.19
CA ILE A 695 -50.49 -22.68 7.05
C ILE A 695 -51.99 -22.53 7.33
N ALA A 696 -52.82 -22.64 6.30
CA ALA A 696 -54.27 -22.58 6.46
C ALA A 696 -54.77 -23.73 7.37
N ASN A 697 -54.29 -24.96 7.17
CA ASN A 697 -54.69 -26.10 8.00
C ASN A 697 -54.24 -25.99 9.47
N ASP A 698 -53.10 -25.39 9.74
CA ASP A 698 -52.59 -25.18 11.10
C ASP A 698 -53.33 -24.05 11.83
N ARG A 699 -53.89 -23.08 11.10
CA ARG A 699 -54.55 -21.87 11.64
C ARG A 699 -56.09 -22.02 11.67
N PRO A 700 -56.73 -22.19 12.85
CA PRO A 700 -58.18 -22.32 12.94
C PRO A 700 -58.94 -21.08 12.42
N ASP A 701 -58.37 -19.90 12.59
CA ASP A 701 -58.91 -18.63 12.12
C ASP A 701 -58.94 -18.53 10.59
N LEU A 702 -57.88 -18.99 9.90
CA LEU A 702 -57.85 -19.02 8.42
C LEU A 702 -58.83 -20.05 7.85
N ARG A 703 -58.96 -21.23 8.48
CA ARG A 703 -59.97 -22.24 8.09
C ARG A 703 -61.40 -21.75 8.27
N GLN A 704 -61.66 -20.96 9.30
CA GLN A 704 -62.98 -20.40 9.55
C GLN A 704 -63.30 -19.24 8.60
N ALA A 705 -62.28 -18.47 8.19
CA ALA A 705 -62.42 -17.31 7.33
C ALA A 705 -62.49 -17.66 5.83
N PHE A 706 -61.80 -18.71 5.37
CA PHE A 706 -61.64 -19.04 3.95
C PHE A 706 -62.03 -20.50 3.64
N ASP A 707 -63.08 -20.70 2.84
CA ASP A 707 -63.49 -22.04 2.38
C ASP A 707 -62.67 -22.50 1.17
N MET A 708 -61.59 -23.23 1.45
CA MET A 708 -60.63 -23.77 0.46
C MET A 708 -61.27 -24.73 -0.57
N GLY A 709 -62.47 -25.27 -0.31
CA GLY A 709 -63.21 -26.11 -1.26
C GLY A 709 -63.81 -25.31 -2.43
N THR A 710 -63.95 -24.00 -2.27
CA THR A 710 -64.52 -23.09 -3.27
C THR A 710 -63.43 -22.26 -3.96
N VAL A 711 -63.64 -21.90 -5.24
CA VAL A 711 -62.74 -20.99 -5.97
C VAL A 711 -62.59 -19.65 -5.23
N GLN A 712 -63.72 -19.09 -4.78
CA GLN A 712 -63.76 -17.82 -4.07
C GLN A 712 -62.95 -17.84 -2.76
N GLY A 713 -63.03 -18.92 -1.98
CA GLY A 713 -62.27 -19.02 -0.73
C GLY A 713 -60.77 -19.18 -0.97
N ARG A 714 -60.36 -19.83 -2.07
CA ARG A 714 -58.94 -19.91 -2.47
C ARG A 714 -58.36 -18.57 -2.89
N ASP A 715 -59.09 -17.81 -3.72
CA ASP A 715 -58.70 -16.45 -4.13
C ASP A 715 -58.51 -15.53 -2.91
N GLN A 716 -59.44 -15.59 -1.96
CA GLN A 716 -59.37 -14.77 -0.75
C GLN A 716 -58.21 -15.16 0.17
N LEU A 717 -57.88 -16.45 0.27
CA LEU A 717 -56.71 -16.93 1.02
C LEU A 717 -55.40 -16.50 0.36
N VAL A 718 -55.30 -16.57 -0.97
CA VAL A 718 -54.14 -16.07 -1.73
C VAL A 718 -53.98 -14.57 -1.58
N GLN A 719 -55.08 -13.82 -1.63
CA GLN A 719 -55.07 -12.38 -1.39
C GLN A 719 -54.61 -12.06 0.04
N TRP A 720 -55.13 -12.78 1.04
CA TRP A 720 -54.68 -12.63 2.42
C TRP A 720 -53.19 -12.94 2.57
N TRP A 721 -52.70 -14.01 1.93
CA TRP A 721 -51.29 -14.36 1.96
C TRP A 721 -50.43 -13.23 1.41
N ASN A 722 -50.71 -12.77 0.18
CA ASN A 722 -49.93 -11.72 -0.47
C ASN A 722 -50.00 -10.37 0.28
N GLU A 723 -51.06 -10.09 1.03
CA GLU A 723 -51.23 -8.83 1.77
C GLU A 723 -50.67 -8.85 3.20
N TRP A 724 -50.80 -9.96 3.92
CA TRP A 724 -50.55 -10.02 5.38
C TRP A 724 -49.40 -10.94 5.78
N ALA A 725 -49.07 -11.94 4.96
CA ALA A 725 -47.98 -12.87 5.27
C ALA A 725 -46.60 -12.22 5.46
N PRO A 726 -46.22 -11.13 4.74
CA PRO A 726 -44.93 -10.46 5.01
C PRO A 726 -44.80 -9.91 6.44
N THR A 727 -45.92 -9.66 7.12
CA THR A 727 -45.94 -9.18 8.50
C THR A 727 -46.02 -10.34 9.50
N GLU A 728 -46.85 -11.36 9.22
CA GLU A 728 -47.05 -12.51 10.12
C GLU A 728 -45.95 -13.57 10.02
N TYR A 729 -45.29 -13.69 8.86
CA TYR A 729 -44.30 -14.73 8.55
C TYR A 729 -43.03 -14.15 7.91
N PRO A 730 -42.22 -13.34 8.62
CA PRO A 730 -41.09 -12.60 8.02
C PRO A 730 -40.05 -13.47 7.30
N LEU A 731 -39.84 -14.71 7.78
CA LEU A 731 -38.88 -15.67 7.19
C LEU A 731 -39.26 -16.14 5.78
N VAL A 732 -40.54 -16.07 5.41
CA VAL A 732 -41.07 -16.54 4.12
C VAL A 732 -41.98 -15.51 3.45
N GLY A 733 -41.93 -14.26 3.94
CA GLY A 733 -42.78 -13.16 3.49
C GLY A 733 -42.55 -12.70 2.05
N SER A 734 -41.43 -13.11 1.45
CA SER A 734 -41.08 -12.83 0.05
C SER A 734 -41.78 -13.77 -0.95
N LEU A 735 -42.51 -14.79 -0.48
CA LEU A 735 -43.31 -15.66 -1.33
C LEU A 735 -44.59 -14.97 -1.76
N THR A 736 -44.78 -14.83 -3.06
CA THR A 736 -46.04 -14.39 -3.66
C THR A 736 -46.73 -15.57 -4.33
N VAL A 737 -48.04 -15.66 -4.18
CA VAL A 737 -48.86 -16.71 -4.79
C VAL A 737 -49.69 -16.11 -5.91
N HIS A 738 -49.60 -16.68 -7.11
CA HIS A 738 -50.30 -16.18 -8.30
C HIS A 738 -50.91 -17.35 -9.08
N TRP A 739 -51.98 -17.06 -9.82
CA TRP A 739 -52.60 -18.01 -10.73
C TRP A 739 -51.74 -18.18 -12.00
N ALA A 740 -51.45 -19.42 -12.39
CA ALA A 740 -50.76 -19.74 -13.63
C ALA A 740 -51.68 -20.55 -14.56
N ASP A 741 -51.95 -20.00 -15.75
CA ASP A 741 -52.66 -20.72 -16.82
C ASP A 741 -51.72 -21.70 -17.52
N SER A 742 -52.27 -22.78 -18.09
CA SER A 742 -51.51 -23.77 -18.85
C SER A 742 -50.77 -23.09 -20.01
N ALA A 743 -49.43 -23.12 -20.01
CA ALA A 743 -48.61 -22.46 -21.03
C ALA A 743 -48.92 -23.01 -22.44
N GLU A 744 -49.25 -22.13 -23.40
CA GLU A 744 -49.70 -22.50 -24.76
C GLU A 744 -48.61 -23.15 -25.66
N THR A 745 -47.37 -23.33 -25.18
CA THR A 745 -46.20 -23.70 -26.02
C THR A 745 -45.48 -25.00 -25.68
N ALA A 746 -46.03 -25.87 -24.82
CA ALA A 746 -45.43 -27.19 -24.51
C ALA A 746 -46.22 -28.35 -25.15
N ASP A 747 -45.51 -29.43 -25.52
CA ASP A 747 -46.06 -30.65 -26.14
C ASP A 747 -47.16 -31.31 -25.28
N ASP A 748 -48.15 -31.94 -25.94
CA ASP A 748 -49.40 -32.44 -25.33
C ASP A 748 -49.23 -33.43 -24.16
N ASP A 749 -48.06 -34.07 -24.01
CA ASP A 749 -47.76 -35.06 -22.95
C ASP A 749 -47.14 -34.45 -21.66
N GLU A 750 -46.79 -33.15 -21.64
CA GLU A 750 -46.22 -32.44 -20.46
C GLU A 750 -47.07 -31.26 -19.98
N ARG A 751 -48.38 -31.23 -20.29
CA ARG A 751 -49.26 -30.15 -19.82
C ARG A 751 -49.52 -30.23 -18.31
N GLU A 752 -48.93 -29.31 -17.55
CA GLU A 752 -49.33 -29.09 -16.16
C GLU A 752 -50.75 -28.47 -16.08
N PRO A 753 -51.61 -28.94 -15.14
CA PRO A 753 -52.93 -28.38 -14.92
C PRO A 753 -52.87 -26.98 -14.29
N ALA A 754 -53.77 -26.08 -14.70
CA ALA A 754 -53.86 -24.72 -14.16
C ALA A 754 -54.09 -24.73 -12.64
N ARG A 755 -53.21 -24.03 -11.90
CA ARG A 755 -53.23 -23.93 -10.43
C ARG A 755 -52.56 -22.64 -9.95
N TYR A 756 -52.60 -22.38 -8.65
CA TYR A 756 -51.81 -21.32 -8.04
C TYR A 756 -50.37 -21.80 -7.81
N HIS A 757 -49.39 -20.97 -8.16
CA HIS A 757 -47.96 -21.22 -7.93
C HIS A 757 -47.36 -20.20 -6.96
N ALA A 758 -46.45 -20.68 -6.14
CA ALA A 758 -45.57 -19.86 -5.32
C ALA A 758 -44.37 -19.36 -6.14
N ARG A 759 -44.09 -18.05 -6.12
CA ARG A 759 -42.85 -17.49 -6.67
C ARG A 759 -42.26 -16.44 -5.76
N VAL A 760 -40.94 -16.37 -5.79
CA VAL A 760 -40.17 -15.24 -5.25
C VAL A 760 -40.07 -14.19 -6.36
N GLU A 761 -40.59 -12.98 -6.15
CA GLU A 761 -40.43 -11.89 -7.14
C GLU A 761 -38.95 -11.44 -7.19
N GLY A 762 -38.26 -11.69 -8.32
CA GLY A 762 -36.86 -11.31 -8.53
C GLY A 762 -36.69 -10.06 -9.40
N THR A 763 -35.71 -9.21 -9.07
CA THR A 763 -35.33 -8.00 -9.85
C THR A 763 -34.53 -8.29 -11.14
N GLY A 764 -34.38 -9.55 -11.54
CA GLY A 764 -33.50 -9.97 -12.65
C GLY A 764 -31.99 -9.83 -12.36
N TYR A 765 -31.64 -9.51 -11.12
CA TYR A 765 -30.27 -9.39 -10.61
C TYR A 765 -30.19 -10.06 -9.24
N ASP A 766 -29.08 -10.74 -8.96
CA ASP A 766 -28.84 -11.40 -7.68
C ASP A 766 -28.66 -10.40 -6.54
N PHE A 767 -28.82 -10.85 -5.30
CA PHE A 767 -28.52 -10.04 -4.13
C PHE A 767 -27.02 -9.76 -4.03
N GLY A 768 -26.68 -8.48 -3.86
CA GLY A 768 -25.31 -8.01 -3.75
C GLY A 768 -25.20 -6.54 -4.12
N VAL A 769 -23.96 -6.02 -4.21
CA VAL A 769 -23.72 -4.59 -4.43
C VAL A 769 -22.81 -4.35 -5.64
N ASN A 770 -23.23 -3.47 -6.53
CA ASN A 770 -22.39 -2.88 -7.56
C ASN A 770 -21.85 -1.54 -7.04
N ILE A 771 -20.53 -1.41 -6.87
CA ILE A 771 -19.91 -0.14 -6.46
C ILE A 771 -19.47 0.62 -7.72
N ILE A 772 -19.99 1.82 -7.91
CA ILE A 772 -19.75 2.66 -9.08
C ILE A 772 -18.90 3.88 -8.66
N GLY A 773 -17.72 4.05 -9.27
CA GLY A 773 -16.81 5.15 -8.95
C GLY A 773 -15.50 5.10 -9.74
N PHE A 774 -14.39 5.46 -9.10
CA PHE A 774 -13.04 5.38 -9.68
C PHE A 774 -12.13 4.39 -8.90
N PRO A 775 -12.50 3.10 -8.82
CA PRO A 775 -11.83 2.12 -7.93
C PRO A 775 -10.35 1.89 -8.25
N GLN A 776 -9.90 2.14 -9.48
CA GLN A 776 -8.50 2.00 -9.89
C GLN A 776 -7.72 3.34 -9.86
N GLY A 777 -8.34 4.43 -9.41
CA GLY A 777 -7.69 5.72 -9.25
C GLY A 777 -6.92 5.83 -7.92
N VAL A 778 -5.77 6.47 -7.95
CA VAL A 778 -4.95 6.77 -6.75
C VAL A 778 -5.36 8.13 -6.18
N LEU A 779 -6.54 8.18 -5.57
CA LEU A 779 -7.15 9.34 -4.93
C LEU A 779 -8.13 8.91 -3.84
N GLY A 780 -8.56 9.84 -2.98
CA GLY A 780 -9.51 9.56 -1.89
C GLY A 780 -10.80 8.87 -2.34
N LEU A 781 -11.42 9.32 -3.45
CA LEU A 781 -12.64 8.69 -4.00
C LEU A 781 -12.43 7.23 -4.43
N GLY A 782 -11.24 6.91 -4.95
CA GLY A 782 -10.89 5.54 -5.28
C GLY A 782 -10.75 4.68 -4.04
N GLU A 783 -10.17 5.25 -2.98
CA GLU A 783 -10.04 4.58 -1.68
C GLU A 783 -11.39 4.33 -1.03
N ASP A 784 -12.32 5.29 -1.10
CA ASP A 784 -13.68 5.13 -0.57
C ASP A 784 -14.40 3.93 -1.23
N ALA A 785 -14.25 3.78 -2.56
CA ALA A 785 -14.81 2.64 -3.29
C ALA A 785 -14.15 1.31 -2.91
N ARG A 786 -12.81 1.28 -2.76
CA ARG A 786 -12.08 0.07 -2.35
C ARG A 786 -12.39 -0.34 -0.92
N MET A 787 -12.48 0.61 0.00
CA MET A 787 -12.87 0.35 1.39
C MET A 787 -14.31 -0.15 1.49
N ALA A 788 -15.24 0.42 0.72
CA ALA A 788 -16.60 -0.12 0.65
C ALA A 788 -16.62 -1.57 0.13
N ALA A 789 -15.82 -1.90 -0.89
CA ALA A 789 -15.70 -3.28 -1.38
C ALA A 789 -15.10 -4.20 -0.30
N ARG A 790 -14.05 -3.76 0.39
CA ARG A 790 -13.39 -4.49 1.46
C ARG A 790 -14.34 -4.82 2.62
N VAL A 791 -15.14 -3.84 3.04
CA VAL A 791 -16.19 -4.01 4.05
C VAL A 791 -17.21 -5.06 3.64
N LEU A 792 -17.67 -5.04 2.39
CA LEU A 792 -18.66 -5.99 1.87
C LEU A 792 -18.10 -7.42 1.71
N GLN A 793 -16.83 -7.55 1.32
CA GLN A 793 -16.16 -8.84 1.27
C GLN A 793 -16.06 -9.46 2.68
N LEU A 794 -15.79 -8.66 3.71
CA LEU A 794 -15.72 -9.13 5.09
C LEU A 794 -17.09 -9.66 5.57
N SER A 795 -18.19 -9.00 5.19
CA SER A 795 -19.56 -9.46 5.48
C SER A 795 -20.06 -10.54 4.52
N SER A 796 -19.19 -11.13 3.68
CA SER A 796 -19.54 -12.12 2.65
C SER A 796 -20.67 -11.66 1.70
N THR A 797 -20.83 -10.35 1.53
CA THR A 797 -21.82 -9.79 0.61
C THR A 797 -21.23 -9.78 -0.81
N PRO A 798 -21.91 -10.39 -1.80
CA PRO A 798 -21.45 -10.36 -3.18
C PRO A 798 -21.24 -8.93 -3.69
N VAL A 799 -20.07 -8.64 -4.26
CA VAL A 799 -19.69 -7.29 -4.66
C VAL A 799 -18.93 -7.27 -5.98
N THR A 800 -19.18 -6.25 -6.80
CA THR A 800 -18.40 -5.95 -8.00
C THR A 800 -18.14 -4.45 -8.10
N LEU A 801 -17.02 -4.07 -8.70
CA LEU A 801 -16.60 -2.69 -8.89
C LEU A 801 -16.74 -2.30 -10.36
N LEU A 802 -17.35 -1.15 -10.63
CA LEU A 802 -17.46 -0.57 -11.96
C LEU A 802 -16.75 0.78 -11.99
N ASN A 803 -15.85 0.93 -12.96
CA ASN A 803 -15.33 2.25 -13.31
C ASN A 803 -16.45 3.07 -13.96
N ALA A 804 -16.69 4.28 -13.46
CA ALA A 804 -17.58 5.23 -14.08
C ALA A 804 -17.16 5.43 -15.55
N PRO A 805 -18.06 5.26 -16.54
CA PRO A 805 -17.75 5.34 -17.98
C PRO A 805 -17.56 6.78 -18.47
N MET A 806 -16.76 7.57 -17.75
CA MET A 806 -16.46 8.97 -18.01
C MET A 806 -14.96 9.24 -17.82
N ALA A 807 -14.45 10.35 -18.39
CA ALA A 807 -13.04 10.69 -18.22
C ALA A 807 -12.71 10.91 -16.74
N GLY A 808 -11.62 10.32 -16.25
CA GLY A 808 -11.28 10.30 -14.84
C GLY A 808 -9.78 10.17 -14.61
N PRO A 809 -9.35 9.98 -13.35
CA PRO A 809 -7.95 9.77 -13.02
C PRO A 809 -7.38 8.54 -13.72
N ALA A 810 -6.05 8.53 -13.92
CA ALA A 810 -5.36 7.39 -14.48
C ALA A 810 -5.60 6.13 -13.62
N ARG A 811 -5.81 4.99 -14.30
CA ARG A 811 -6.05 3.68 -13.66
C ARG A 811 -4.69 3.06 -13.32
N LEU A 812 -4.21 3.32 -12.12
CA LEU A 812 -2.87 2.90 -11.66
C LEU A 812 -2.93 1.89 -10.50
N GLU A 813 -4.09 1.71 -9.87
CA GLU A 813 -4.31 0.75 -8.80
C GLU A 813 -4.94 -0.54 -9.35
N HIS A 814 -4.28 -1.68 -9.11
CA HIS A 814 -4.61 -2.98 -9.72
C HIS A 814 -5.02 -4.06 -8.70
N SER A 815 -4.94 -3.79 -7.39
CA SER A 815 -5.28 -4.76 -6.34
C SER A 815 -6.72 -5.28 -6.41
N VAL A 816 -7.62 -4.49 -7.00
CA VAL A 816 -9.06 -4.80 -7.10
C VAL A 816 -9.50 -5.29 -8.48
N ASP A 817 -8.56 -5.58 -9.40
CA ASP A 817 -8.87 -5.99 -10.77
C ASP A 817 -9.77 -7.24 -10.84
N HIS A 818 -9.64 -8.15 -9.88
CA HIS A 818 -10.47 -9.36 -9.75
C HIS A 818 -11.94 -9.08 -9.42
N LEU A 819 -12.28 -7.88 -8.93
CA LEU A 819 -13.66 -7.43 -8.65
C LEU A 819 -14.24 -6.57 -9.76
N ILE A 820 -13.42 -6.12 -10.72
CA ILE A 820 -13.84 -5.20 -11.78
C ILE A 820 -14.81 -5.89 -12.75
N SER A 821 -15.87 -5.19 -13.11
CA SER A 821 -16.80 -5.62 -14.16
C SER A 821 -17.23 -4.44 -15.04
N GLU A 822 -17.57 -4.75 -16.29
CA GLU A 822 -18.14 -3.78 -17.25
C GLU A 822 -19.68 -3.73 -17.18
N GLU A 823 -20.31 -4.71 -16.51
CA GLU A 823 -21.77 -4.84 -16.40
C GLU A 823 -22.24 -4.88 -14.94
N LEU A 824 -23.50 -4.49 -14.71
CA LEU A 824 -24.15 -4.64 -13.41
C LEU A 824 -24.49 -6.10 -13.17
N LYS A 825 -24.14 -6.63 -11.99
CA LYS A 825 -24.41 -8.03 -11.58
C LYS A 825 -25.49 -8.13 -10.51
N TYR A 826 -25.59 -7.11 -9.66
CA TYR A 826 -26.41 -7.19 -8.46
C TYR A 826 -27.56 -6.18 -8.40
N ASN A 827 -28.50 -6.39 -7.49
CA ASN A 827 -29.72 -5.59 -7.37
C ASN A 827 -29.55 -4.26 -6.58
N ILE A 828 -28.38 -3.99 -6.00
CA ILE A 828 -28.03 -2.74 -5.30
C ILE A 828 -26.86 -2.05 -6.02
N SER A 829 -26.91 -0.71 -6.14
CA SER A 829 -25.84 0.11 -6.71
C SER A 829 -25.42 1.19 -5.71
N LEU A 830 -24.20 1.07 -5.19
CA LEU A 830 -23.56 2.07 -4.33
C LEU A 830 -22.72 3.02 -5.18
N ILE A 831 -23.06 4.30 -5.19
CA ILE A 831 -22.42 5.32 -6.04
C ILE A 831 -21.45 6.14 -5.18
N CYS A 832 -20.16 5.81 -5.28
CA CYS A 832 -19.06 6.48 -4.59
C CYS A 832 -18.49 7.61 -5.45
N LEU A 833 -19.33 8.61 -5.74
CA LEU A 833 -18.98 9.81 -6.51
C LEU A 833 -19.55 11.04 -5.82
N PRO A 834 -18.89 12.21 -5.87
CA PRO A 834 -19.52 13.46 -5.47
C PRO A 834 -20.80 13.71 -6.28
N ALA A 835 -21.80 14.36 -5.68
CA ALA A 835 -23.05 14.69 -6.36
C ALA A 835 -22.89 15.38 -7.75
N PRO A 836 -21.99 16.37 -7.95
CA PRO A 836 -21.74 16.91 -9.29
C PRO A 836 -21.22 15.86 -10.30
N GLU A 837 -20.36 14.94 -9.87
CA GLU A 837 -19.86 13.86 -10.73
C GLU A 837 -20.97 12.85 -11.07
N MET A 838 -21.98 12.69 -10.21
CA MET A 838 -23.16 11.89 -10.56
C MET A 838 -24.00 12.54 -11.67
N VAL A 839 -24.11 13.87 -11.71
CA VAL A 839 -24.73 14.58 -12.84
C VAL A 839 -23.91 14.34 -14.11
N ARG A 840 -22.58 14.44 -14.01
CA ARG A 840 -21.67 14.16 -15.12
C ARG A 840 -21.80 12.73 -15.62
N LEU A 841 -21.89 11.75 -14.72
CA LEU A 841 -22.14 10.35 -15.07
C LEU A 841 -23.41 10.17 -15.91
N ALA A 842 -24.47 10.94 -15.62
CA ALA A 842 -25.70 10.91 -16.41
C ALA A 842 -25.54 11.48 -17.83
N LEU A 843 -24.60 12.42 -18.01
CA LEU A 843 -24.30 13.09 -19.26
C LEU A 843 -23.23 12.35 -20.09
N GLU A 844 -22.29 11.67 -19.44
CA GLU A 844 -21.13 11.01 -20.04
C GLU A 844 -21.26 9.48 -19.95
N GLY A 845 -22.18 8.89 -20.72
CA GLY A 845 -22.24 7.43 -20.95
C GLY A 845 -22.79 6.56 -19.81
N GLY A 846 -22.98 7.09 -18.60
CA GLY A 846 -23.47 6.35 -17.42
C GLY A 846 -24.98 6.16 -17.36
N ARG A 847 -25.73 6.55 -18.40
CA ARG A 847 -27.19 6.52 -18.36
C ARG A 847 -27.78 5.14 -18.11
N LYS A 848 -27.17 4.10 -18.67
CA LYS A 848 -27.57 2.70 -18.42
C LYS A 848 -27.45 2.31 -16.95
N LEU A 849 -26.47 2.84 -16.21
CA LEU A 849 -26.28 2.57 -14.79
C LEU A 849 -27.34 3.27 -13.93
N ILE A 850 -27.72 4.49 -14.32
CA ILE A 850 -28.71 5.31 -13.60
C ILE A 850 -30.13 4.82 -13.87
N ASP A 851 -30.43 4.32 -15.07
CA ASP A 851 -31.76 3.83 -15.44
C ASP A 851 -31.98 2.35 -15.11
N ALA A 852 -30.94 1.60 -14.74
CA ALA A 852 -31.04 0.19 -14.36
C ALA A 852 -32.02 -0.02 -13.19
N PRO A 853 -32.75 -1.15 -13.09
CA PRO A 853 -33.71 -1.40 -12.02
C PRO A 853 -33.06 -1.83 -10.67
N THR A 854 -31.91 -1.26 -10.32
CA THR A 854 -31.22 -1.48 -9.03
C THR A 854 -31.65 -0.48 -7.95
N HIS A 855 -31.48 -0.83 -6.66
CA HIS A 855 -31.60 0.13 -5.55
C HIS A 855 -30.38 1.04 -5.55
N LYS A 856 -30.54 2.35 -5.73
CA LYS A 856 -29.43 3.30 -5.82
C LYS A 856 -29.17 3.98 -4.48
N ILE A 857 -27.93 3.86 -4.04
CA ILE A 857 -27.43 4.47 -2.82
C ILE A 857 -26.39 5.53 -3.22
N GLY A 858 -26.62 6.79 -2.86
CA GLY A 858 -25.62 7.85 -3.03
C GLY A 858 -24.69 7.93 -1.83
N ALA A 859 -23.40 7.59 -2.00
CA ALA A 859 -22.36 7.80 -0.99
C ALA A 859 -21.54 9.04 -1.37
N TRP A 860 -22.09 10.22 -1.07
CA TRP A 860 -21.62 11.48 -1.64
C TRP A 860 -20.76 12.29 -0.65
N PRO A 861 -19.45 12.42 -0.90
CA PRO A 861 -18.63 13.35 -0.15
C PRO A 861 -19.10 14.80 -0.33
N TRP A 862 -19.22 15.53 0.78
CA TRP A 862 -19.58 16.94 0.80
C TRP A 862 -19.00 17.63 2.04
N GLU A 863 -18.49 18.83 1.84
CA GLU A 863 -17.68 19.52 2.85
C GLU A 863 -18.34 20.80 3.39
N LEU A 864 -19.47 21.25 2.85
CA LEU A 864 -20.08 22.52 3.26
C LEU A 864 -21.42 22.36 4.01
N PRO A 865 -21.77 23.27 4.93
CA PRO A 865 -22.95 23.10 5.80
C PRO A 865 -24.30 23.17 5.08
N HIS A 866 -24.38 23.72 3.87
CA HIS A 866 -25.61 23.81 3.11
C HIS A 866 -25.50 23.08 1.78
N TRP A 867 -26.63 22.56 1.29
CA TRP A 867 -26.74 22.03 -0.06
C TRP A 867 -26.95 23.16 -1.07
N PRO A 868 -26.11 23.27 -2.13
CA PRO A 868 -26.26 24.30 -3.15
C PRO A 868 -27.59 24.20 -3.90
N SER A 869 -28.30 25.32 -4.03
CA SER A 869 -29.53 25.40 -4.82
C SER A 869 -29.31 25.05 -6.31
N ALA A 870 -28.10 25.26 -6.83
CA ALA A 870 -27.69 24.90 -8.19
C ALA A 870 -27.78 23.40 -8.49
N PHE A 871 -27.74 22.53 -7.47
CA PHE A 871 -27.92 21.08 -7.65
C PHE A 871 -29.39 20.65 -7.65
N GLY A 872 -30.33 21.54 -7.32
CA GLY A 872 -31.77 21.27 -7.36
C GLY A 872 -32.14 19.89 -6.82
N ASN A 873 -32.78 19.08 -7.67
CA ASN A 873 -33.32 17.76 -7.35
C ASN A 873 -32.36 16.57 -7.65
N VAL A 874 -31.04 16.77 -7.70
CA VAL A 874 -30.07 15.67 -7.95
C VAL A 874 -30.24 14.51 -6.96
N HIS A 875 -30.64 14.80 -5.71
CA HIS A 875 -30.97 13.79 -4.70
C HIS A 875 -32.11 12.82 -5.08
N GLN A 876 -32.92 13.13 -6.11
CA GLN A 876 -33.97 12.25 -6.62
C GLN A 876 -33.45 11.19 -7.62
N MET A 877 -32.16 11.24 -7.96
CA MET A 877 -31.52 10.23 -8.83
C MET A 877 -31.19 8.94 -8.07
N VAL A 878 -31.20 8.97 -6.73
CA VAL A 878 -30.95 7.84 -5.83
C VAL A 878 -32.19 7.52 -5.00
N ASP A 879 -32.25 6.29 -4.49
CA ASP A 879 -33.34 5.82 -3.61
C ASP A 879 -33.03 6.14 -2.15
N GLU A 880 -31.75 6.16 -1.76
CA GLU A 880 -31.28 6.65 -0.45
C GLU A 880 -29.85 7.22 -0.50
N ILE A 881 -29.45 7.91 0.56
CA ILE A 881 -28.11 8.51 0.72
C ILE A 881 -27.43 7.92 1.95
N TRP A 882 -26.18 7.50 1.78
CA TRP A 882 -25.28 7.09 2.85
C TRP A 882 -24.31 8.23 3.16
N ALA A 883 -24.50 8.84 4.33
CA ALA A 883 -23.70 9.94 4.82
C ALA A 883 -22.56 9.42 5.71
N GLN A 884 -21.33 9.69 5.29
CA GLN A 884 -20.08 9.25 5.93
C GLN A 884 -19.78 9.89 7.29
N SER A 885 -20.48 10.96 7.65
CA SER A 885 -20.40 11.62 8.94
C SER A 885 -21.74 12.21 9.33
N ARG A 886 -21.93 12.52 10.62
CA ARG A 886 -23.11 13.22 11.11
C ARG A 886 -23.20 14.64 10.56
N PHE A 887 -22.07 15.28 10.31
CA PHE A 887 -22.02 16.57 9.61
C PHE A 887 -22.70 16.47 8.25
N VAL A 888 -22.27 15.52 7.42
CA VAL A 888 -22.83 15.29 6.07
C VAL A 888 -24.28 14.84 6.14
N GLN A 889 -24.63 13.99 7.11
CA GLN A 889 -26.01 13.58 7.35
C GLN A 889 -26.90 14.81 7.60
N SER A 890 -26.45 15.75 8.44
CA SER A 890 -27.18 16.97 8.76
C SER A 890 -27.41 17.89 7.55
N VAL A 891 -26.53 17.82 6.54
CA VAL A 891 -26.69 18.55 5.27
C VAL A 891 -27.78 17.89 4.44
N TYR A 892 -27.68 16.58 4.21
CA TYR A 892 -28.58 15.87 3.30
C TYR A 892 -29.97 15.64 3.88
N SER A 893 -30.12 15.51 5.20
CA SER A 893 -31.44 15.38 5.84
C SER A 893 -32.34 16.60 5.59
N ARG A 894 -31.79 17.75 5.18
CA ARG A 894 -32.57 18.96 4.81
C ARG A 894 -33.18 18.89 3.42
N LEU A 895 -32.80 17.91 2.59
CA LEU A 895 -33.29 17.74 1.22
C LEU A 895 -34.71 17.15 1.14
N GLY A 896 -35.26 16.70 2.27
CA GLY A 896 -36.64 16.20 2.36
C GLY A 896 -36.77 14.72 1.98
N ASN A 897 -37.40 14.42 0.84
CA ASN A 897 -38.02 13.12 0.52
C ASN A 897 -37.06 11.95 0.25
N THR A 898 -35.74 12.14 0.30
CA THR A 898 -34.77 11.05 0.11
C THR A 898 -34.24 10.59 1.47
N PRO A 899 -34.41 9.31 1.86
CA PRO A 899 -33.86 8.78 3.10
C PRO A 899 -32.34 8.98 3.20
N VAL A 900 -31.86 9.39 4.38
CA VAL A 900 -30.44 9.63 4.66
C VAL A 900 -30.02 8.87 5.90
N TYR A 901 -29.05 7.98 5.76
CA TYR A 901 -28.51 7.15 6.84
C TYR A 901 -27.07 7.52 7.15
N HIS A 902 -26.72 7.56 8.43
CA HIS A 902 -25.33 7.68 8.84
C HIS A 902 -24.63 6.33 8.63
N MET A 903 -23.70 6.30 7.68
CA MET A 903 -22.97 5.13 7.22
C MET A 903 -21.49 5.53 7.12
N PRO A 904 -20.72 5.42 8.21
CA PRO A 904 -19.35 5.91 8.27
C PRO A 904 -18.44 5.14 7.31
N MET A 905 -17.33 5.76 6.91
CA MET A 905 -16.32 5.10 6.09
C MET A 905 -15.39 4.25 6.94
N ALA A 906 -15.06 3.06 6.45
CA ALA A 906 -14.03 2.22 7.06
C ALA A 906 -12.64 2.84 6.89
N VAL A 907 -11.84 2.65 7.93
CA VAL A 907 -10.45 3.09 8.03
C VAL A 907 -9.60 1.87 8.33
N GLU A 908 -8.80 1.48 7.34
CA GLU A 908 -7.78 0.44 7.45
C GLU A 908 -6.47 1.03 6.95
N VAL A 909 -5.44 0.92 7.78
CA VAL A 909 -4.08 1.34 7.44
C VAL A 909 -3.21 0.08 7.42
N PRO A 910 -2.48 -0.21 6.32
CA PRO A 910 -1.53 -1.31 6.29
C PRO A 910 -0.53 -1.23 7.44
N ALA A 911 0.04 -2.36 7.85
CA ALA A 911 1.16 -2.32 8.77
C ALA A 911 2.34 -1.59 8.11
N PRO A 912 3.04 -0.67 8.81
CA PRO A 912 4.29 -0.10 8.32
C PRO A 912 5.32 -1.20 8.04
N LEU A 913 5.95 -1.17 6.88
CA LEU A 913 6.93 -2.19 6.46
C LEU A 913 8.36 -1.65 6.53
N GLU A 914 8.60 -0.48 5.92
CA GLU A 914 9.92 0.17 5.92
C GLU A 914 9.84 1.66 6.32
N PRO A 915 9.37 1.99 7.54
CA PRO A 915 9.26 3.37 8.02
C PRO A 915 10.63 3.93 8.43
N LYS A 916 11.52 4.14 7.46
CA LYS A 916 12.86 4.72 7.65
C LYS A 916 12.88 6.18 7.21
N ARG A 917 13.22 7.09 8.13
CA ARG A 917 13.25 8.54 7.87
C ARG A 917 14.22 8.92 6.75
N GLU A 918 15.36 8.23 6.65
CA GLU A 918 16.40 8.47 5.66
C GLU A 918 15.87 8.29 4.23
N ARG A 919 14.95 7.33 4.03
CA ARG A 919 14.33 7.03 2.73
C ARG A 919 13.54 8.21 2.18
N PHE A 920 12.95 9.01 3.07
CA PHE A 920 12.15 10.19 2.72
C PHE A 920 12.92 11.51 2.90
N GLY A 921 14.23 11.45 3.18
CA GLY A 921 15.06 12.63 3.44
C GLY A 921 14.67 13.38 4.71
N LEU A 922 14.09 12.69 5.70
CA LEU A 922 13.61 13.28 6.96
C LEU A 922 14.68 13.19 8.06
N PRO A 923 14.73 14.15 9.01
CA PRO A 923 15.75 14.18 10.05
C PRO A 923 15.56 13.06 11.09
N PRO A 924 16.64 12.36 11.51
CA PRO A 924 16.52 11.15 12.33
C PRO A 924 16.15 11.40 13.80
N ASN A 925 16.46 12.57 14.36
CA ASN A 925 16.45 12.82 15.81
C ASN A 925 15.46 13.92 16.25
N GLU A 926 14.52 14.33 15.40
CA GLU A 926 13.55 15.40 15.68
C GLU A 926 12.15 14.85 15.92
N PHE A 927 11.34 15.54 16.74
CA PHE A 927 9.90 15.29 16.79
C PHE A 927 9.22 15.96 15.58
N LEU A 928 8.69 15.16 14.67
CA LEU A 928 8.17 15.59 13.38
C LEU A 928 6.65 15.73 13.41
N PHE A 929 6.21 16.99 13.37
CA PHE A 929 4.84 17.30 12.98
C PHE A 929 4.69 17.17 11.47
N TYR A 930 3.50 16.82 10.97
CA TYR A 930 3.28 16.80 9.52
C TYR A 930 1.91 17.30 9.08
N LEU A 931 1.90 17.88 7.87
CA LEU A 931 0.73 18.26 7.07
C LEU A 931 0.68 17.35 5.84
N MET A 932 -0.50 16.91 5.43
CA MET A 932 -0.67 16.05 4.26
C MET A 932 -1.94 16.41 3.48
N PHE A 933 -1.80 16.76 2.20
CA PHE A 933 -2.91 17.17 1.33
C PHE A 933 -2.61 17.03 -0.18
N ASP A 934 -3.67 17.06 -0.99
CA ASP A 934 -3.62 17.07 -2.45
C ASP A 934 -4.06 18.46 -2.98
N GLY A 935 -3.26 19.07 -3.85
CA GLY A 935 -3.50 20.37 -4.49
C GLY A 935 -4.55 20.36 -5.60
N ASN A 936 -4.98 19.17 -6.07
CA ASN A 936 -6.21 19.06 -6.86
C ASN A 936 -7.48 19.28 -6.01
N SER A 937 -7.34 19.31 -4.68
CA SER A 937 -8.38 19.82 -3.77
C SER A 937 -8.23 21.33 -3.56
N TRP A 938 -9.24 21.96 -2.98
CA TRP A 938 -9.21 23.38 -2.66
C TRP A 938 -8.27 23.68 -1.48
N LEU A 939 -7.12 24.30 -1.75
CA LEU A 939 -6.15 24.67 -0.71
C LEU A 939 -6.70 25.69 0.29
N SER A 940 -7.62 26.56 -0.15
CA SER A 940 -8.41 27.44 0.72
C SER A 940 -9.20 26.65 1.79
N ARG A 941 -9.70 25.46 1.46
CA ARG A 941 -10.41 24.58 2.41
C ARG A 941 -9.44 23.79 3.29
N LYS A 942 -8.38 23.22 2.71
CA LYS A 942 -7.38 22.42 3.44
C LYS A 942 -6.50 23.25 4.36
N ASN A 943 -6.30 24.53 4.01
CA ASN A 943 -5.65 25.57 4.80
C ASN A 943 -4.26 25.19 5.37
N PRO A 944 -3.32 24.69 4.53
CA PRO A 944 -1.98 24.31 5.01
C PRO A 944 -1.19 25.49 5.58
N LEU A 945 -1.50 26.72 5.14
CA LEU A 945 -0.89 27.95 5.64
C LEU A 945 -1.06 28.12 7.15
N ALA A 946 -2.26 27.85 7.69
CA ALA A 946 -2.50 27.94 9.13
C ALA A 946 -1.64 26.93 9.91
N GLY A 947 -1.43 25.73 9.36
CA GLY A 947 -0.57 24.71 9.98
C GLY A 947 0.89 25.18 10.12
N VAL A 948 1.42 25.80 9.06
CA VAL A 948 2.76 26.40 9.09
C VAL A 948 2.84 27.57 10.07
N GLN A 949 1.83 28.45 10.06
CA GLN A 949 1.78 29.58 10.99
C GLN A 949 1.74 29.11 12.45
N ALA A 950 0.94 28.09 12.77
CA ALA A 950 0.83 27.53 14.11
C ALA A 950 2.15 26.92 14.57
N PHE A 951 2.85 26.17 13.71
CA PHE A 951 4.17 25.62 14.02
C PHE A 951 5.20 26.73 14.32
N LYS A 952 5.29 27.76 13.46
CA LYS A 952 6.23 28.87 13.68
C LYS A 952 5.88 29.68 14.94
N GLN A 953 4.60 29.90 15.22
CA GLN A 953 4.15 30.58 16.43
C GLN A 953 4.41 29.73 17.69
N ALA A 954 4.33 28.40 17.59
CA ALA A 954 4.61 27.49 18.69
C ALA A 954 6.11 27.47 19.04
N PHE A 955 6.99 27.38 18.04
CA PHE A 955 8.39 27.03 18.26
C PHE A 955 9.40 28.11 17.85
N GLY A 956 8.94 29.28 17.40
CA GLY A 956 9.82 30.36 16.92
C GLY A 956 10.73 29.89 15.78
N ASN A 957 11.90 30.53 15.60
CA ASN A 957 12.88 30.17 14.56
C ASN A 957 14.03 29.28 15.07
N GLU A 958 14.16 29.06 16.38
CA GLU A 958 15.39 28.50 16.98
C GLU A 958 15.15 27.32 17.93
N SER A 959 13.92 26.82 18.12
CA SER A 959 13.70 25.67 19.01
C SER A 959 14.27 24.39 18.39
N PRO A 960 15.32 23.78 18.98
CA PRO A 960 15.91 22.56 18.45
C PRO A 960 15.06 21.33 18.82
N GLY A 961 15.12 20.28 18.00
CA GLY A 961 14.50 18.99 18.29
C GLY A 961 13.05 18.83 17.82
N VAL A 962 12.48 19.81 17.11
CA VAL A 962 11.16 19.73 16.47
C VAL A 962 11.25 20.14 15.00
N GLY A 963 10.51 19.45 14.14
CA GLY A 963 10.44 19.71 12.70
C GLY A 963 9.01 19.66 12.16
N LEU A 964 8.80 20.23 10.98
CA LEU A 964 7.52 20.21 10.25
C LEU A 964 7.72 19.60 8.87
N VAL A 965 6.97 18.56 8.55
CA VAL A 965 6.98 17.93 7.22
C VAL A 965 5.70 18.29 6.47
N ILE A 966 5.81 18.80 5.25
CA ILE A 966 4.67 19.14 4.39
C ILE A 966 4.64 18.16 3.23
N LYS A 967 3.77 17.16 3.32
CA LYS A 967 3.47 16.25 2.22
C LYS A 967 2.39 16.86 1.31
N ALA A 968 2.81 17.40 0.19
CA ALA A 968 1.91 17.95 -0.82
C ALA A 968 1.99 17.14 -2.12
N MET A 969 0.93 17.10 -2.93
CA MET A 969 0.99 16.57 -4.29
C MET A 969 0.05 17.35 -5.20
N ASN A 970 0.29 17.34 -6.52
CA ASN A 970 -0.53 18.06 -7.52
C ASN A 970 -0.77 19.54 -7.20
N VAL A 971 0.19 20.21 -6.55
CA VAL A 971 0.08 21.64 -6.27
C VAL A 971 0.57 22.43 -7.47
N ARG A 972 -0.09 23.55 -7.76
CA ARG A 972 0.32 24.46 -8.83
C ARG A 972 1.17 25.60 -8.26
N ASP A 973 2.28 25.91 -8.94
CA ASP A 973 3.18 27.00 -8.52
C ASP A 973 2.52 28.40 -8.60
N ASP A 974 1.41 28.52 -9.34
CA ASP A 974 0.62 29.75 -9.43
C ASP A 974 -0.48 29.89 -8.39
N ASP A 975 -0.70 28.89 -7.53
CA ASP A 975 -1.69 28.97 -6.46
C ASP A 975 -1.26 29.96 -5.35
N PRO A 976 -2.09 30.95 -5.00
CA PRO A 976 -1.72 31.98 -4.03
C PRO A 976 -1.53 31.43 -2.60
N VAL A 977 -2.28 30.40 -2.20
CA VAL A 977 -2.12 29.76 -0.88
C VAL A 977 -0.81 28.99 -0.83
N TRP A 978 -0.48 28.28 -1.90
CA TRP A 978 0.79 27.56 -1.97
C TRP A 978 2.00 28.49 -1.97
N ARG A 979 1.96 29.59 -2.74
CA ARG A 979 3.01 30.62 -2.69
C ARG A 979 3.20 31.18 -1.28
N ALA A 980 2.10 31.47 -0.58
CA ALA A 980 2.19 31.94 0.80
C ALA A 980 2.81 30.90 1.75
N VAL A 981 2.55 29.60 1.53
CA VAL A 981 3.23 28.51 2.24
C VAL A 981 4.73 28.53 1.94
N LEU A 982 5.12 28.54 0.66
CA LEU A 982 6.53 28.58 0.25
C LEU A 982 7.26 29.79 0.86
N ASP A 983 6.69 30.99 0.74
CA ASP A 983 7.24 32.22 1.29
C ASP A 983 7.41 32.15 2.82
N LEU A 984 6.43 31.58 3.53
CA LEU A 984 6.48 31.45 4.98
C LEU A 984 7.48 30.39 5.45
N THR A 985 7.69 29.35 4.65
CA THR A 985 8.66 28.27 4.95
C THR A 985 10.08 28.60 4.51
N ALA A 986 10.26 29.59 3.63
CA ALA A 986 11.56 29.93 3.07
C ALA A 986 12.61 30.25 4.16
N GLY A 987 13.74 29.56 4.09
CA GLY A 987 14.88 29.75 4.99
C GLY A 987 14.77 29.09 6.37
N ASP A 988 13.71 28.32 6.65
CA ASP A 988 13.57 27.54 7.89
C ASP A 988 13.99 26.08 7.65
N SER A 989 15.19 25.70 8.11
CA SER A 989 15.76 24.37 7.85
C SER A 989 15.04 23.22 8.56
N ARG A 990 14.10 23.51 9.46
CA ARG A 990 13.28 22.51 10.18
C ARG A 990 12.03 22.12 9.40
N ILE A 991 11.72 22.82 8.31
CA ILE A 991 10.54 22.58 7.50
C ILE A 991 10.94 21.84 6.22
N HIS A 992 10.40 20.64 6.04
CA HIS A 992 10.71 19.74 4.92
C HIS A 992 9.49 19.57 4.03
N ILE A 993 9.60 19.88 2.73
CA ILE A 993 8.50 19.71 1.76
C ILE A 993 8.76 18.46 0.93
N VAL A 994 7.77 17.55 0.90
CA VAL A 994 7.82 16.30 0.12
C VAL A 994 6.69 16.32 -0.91
N SER A 995 7.03 16.56 -2.18
CA SER A 995 6.06 16.75 -3.28
C SER A 995 5.78 15.49 -4.13
N GLU A 996 6.53 14.41 -3.90
CA GLU A 996 6.47 13.18 -4.69
C GLU A 996 5.13 12.44 -4.55
N ARG A 997 4.70 11.69 -5.58
CA ARG A 997 3.55 10.79 -5.47
C ARG A 997 3.99 9.50 -4.78
N LEU A 998 3.35 9.17 -3.66
CA LEU A 998 3.65 7.97 -2.88
C LEU A 998 2.59 6.89 -3.16
N SER A 999 3.01 5.62 -3.15
CA SER A 999 2.07 4.50 -3.13
C SER A 999 1.29 4.45 -1.81
N ARG A 1000 0.28 3.57 -1.68
CA ARG A 1000 -0.46 3.43 -0.41
C ARG A 1000 0.43 2.94 0.72
N GLN A 1001 1.29 1.96 0.46
CA GLN A 1001 2.26 1.48 1.44
C GLN A 1001 3.27 2.57 1.80
N ASP A 1002 3.81 3.29 0.81
CA ASP A 1002 4.79 4.35 1.07
C ASP A 1002 4.20 5.53 1.82
N SER A 1003 2.93 5.86 1.57
CA SER A 1003 2.21 6.89 2.33
C SER A 1003 2.07 6.49 3.80
N THR A 1004 1.81 5.21 4.06
CA THR A 1004 1.71 4.66 5.41
C THR A 1004 3.08 4.67 6.11
N ASP A 1005 4.13 4.20 5.43
CA ASP A 1005 5.50 4.22 5.95
C ASP A 1005 5.95 5.67 6.21
N PHE A 1006 5.60 6.61 5.33
CA PHE A 1006 5.86 8.04 5.49
C PHE A 1006 5.14 8.63 6.71
N MET A 1007 3.85 8.34 6.89
CA MET A 1007 3.10 8.78 8.06
C MET A 1007 3.74 8.21 9.34
N ALA A 1008 4.09 6.92 9.35
CA ALA A 1008 4.74 6.25 10.48
C ALA A 1008 6.17 6.76 10.77
N CYS A 1009 6.83 7.45 9.82
CA CYS A 1009 8.09 8.14 10.06
C CYS A 1009 7.92 9.45 10.84
N CYS A 1010 6.71 10.01 10.87
CA CYS A 1010 6.38 11.25 11.58
C CYS A 1010 5.74 10.96 12.94
N ASP A 1011 5.66 11.96 13.81
CA ASP A 1011 5.24 11.78 15.21
C ASP A 1011 3.84 12.34 15.50
N ALA A 1012 3.40 13.40 14.83
CA ALA A 1012 2.09 14.02 15.07
C ALA A 1012 1.48 14.67 13.82
N TYR A 1013 0.17 14.48 13.62
CA TYR A 1013 -0.53 15.02 12.45
C TYR A 1013 -1.21 16.36 12.76
N ILE A 1014 -1.09 17.33 11.86
CA ILE A 1014 -1.77 18.61 11.93
C ILE A 1014 -2.79 18.72 10.78
N SER A 1015 -4.03 19.05 11.10
CA SER A 1015 -5.09 19.32 10.11
C SER A 1015 -5.92 20.53 10.52
N LEU A 1016 -5.43 21.73 10.23
CA LEU A 1016 -6.14 23.00 10.45
C LEU A 1016 -7.04 23.36 9.26
N HIS A 1017 -7.78 22.36 8.77
CA HIS A 1017 -8.74 22.52 7.68
C HIS A 1017 -9.89 23.43 8.09
N ARG A 1018 -10.54 24.08 7.13
CA ARG A 1018 -11.73 24.88 7.40
C ARG A 1018 -13.02 24.06 7.45
N SER A 1019 -13.08 23.01 6.65
CA SER A 1019 -14.16 22.02 6.67
C SER A 1019 -13.76 20.73 5.93
N GLU A 1020 -14.24 19.58 6.41
CA GLU A 1020 -14.06 18.23 5.86
C GLU A 1020 -15.36 17.44 5.92
N GLY A 1021 -15.60 16.57 4.92
CA GLY A 1021 -16.75 15.67 4.94
C GLY A 1021 -16.59 14.51 5.94
N PHE A 1022 -15.37 13.99 6.12
CA PHE A 1022 -15.06 12.89 7.04
C PHE A 1022 -13.71 13.09 7.73
N GLY A 1023 -12.66 13.44 6.97
CA GLY A 1023 -11.31 13.60 7.51
C GLY A 1023 -10.47 12.31 7.49
N ARG A 1024 -10.42 11.60 6.34
CA ARG A 1024 -9.73 10.30 6.19
C ARG A 1024 -8.30 10.29 6.74
N VAL A 1025 -7.46 11.27 6.38
CA VAL A 1025 -6.07 11.33 6.84
C VAL A 1025 -5.98 11.51 8.37
N ILE A 1026 -6.95 12.20 8.98
CA ILE A 1026 -7.02 12.35 10.44
C ILE A 1026 -7.28 10.98 11.07
N ALA A 1027 -8.27 10.24 10.56
CA ALA A 1027 -8.59 8.91 11.08
C ALA A 1027 -7.44 7.90 10.86
N GLU A 1028 -6.73 7.98 9.74
CA GLU A 1028 -5.56 7.13 9.45
C GLU A 1028 -4.38 7.43 10.40
N ALA A 1029 -4.11 8.71 10.69
CA ALA A 1029 -3.09 9.10 11.68
C ALA A 1029 -3.45 8.57 13.08
N MET A 1030 -4.72 8.68 13.48
CA MET A 1030 -5.21 8.12 14.75
C MET A 1030 -5.10 6.59 14.78
N ALA A 1031 -5.41 5.88 13.68
CA ALA A 1031 -5.25 4.42 13.58
C ALA A 1031 -3.78 3.97 13.74
N LEU A 1032 -2.83 4.77 13.25
CA LEU A 1032 -1.40 4.56 13.48
C LEU A 1032 -0.94 4.86 14.92
N GLY A 1033 -1.84 5.35 15.78
CA GLY A 1033 -1.53 5.72 17.16
C GLY A 1033 -0.85 7.08 17.30
N GLN A 1034 -1.01 7.96 16.30
CA GLN A 1034 -0.44 9.31 16.35
C GLN A 1034 -1.42 10.29 17.01
N PRO A 1035 -0.94 11.22 17.85
CA PRO A 1035 -1.74 12.35 18.30
C PRO A 1035 -2.03 13.29 17.13
N VAL A 1036 -3.23 13.88 17.11
CA VAL A 1036 -3.68 14.77 16.03
C VAL A 1036 -4.09 16.15 16.58
N VAL A 1037 -3.69 17.22 15.90
CA VAL A 1037 -4.15 18.61 16.14
C VAL A 1037 -5.07 19.02 15.02
N VAL A 1038 -6.35 19.26 15.32
CA VAL A 1038 -7.39 19.39 14.29
C VAL A 1038 -8.40 20.48 14.61
N THR A 1039 -8.94 21.10 13.56
CA THR A 1039 -10.06 22.04 13.69
C THR A 1039 -11.28 21.36 14.29
N ASN A 1040 -11.92 22.01 15.26
CA ASN A 1040 -13.13 21.53 15.94
C ASN A 1040 -14.40 21.85 15.14
N PHE A 1041 -14.49 21.38 13.89
CA PHE A 1041 -15.62 21.66 13.02
C PHE A 1041 -15.74 20.61 11.92
N SER A 1042 -16.98 20.31 11.48
CA SER A 1042 -17.31 19.41 10.35
C SER A 1042 -17.15 17.91 10.64
N GLY A 1043 -16.90 17.07 9.63
CA GLY A 1043 -17.06 15.61 9.73
C GLY A 1043 -16.08 14.89 10.66
N ASN A 1044 -14.90 15.47 10.91
CA ASN A 1044 -13.90 14.85 11.80
C ASN A 1044 -14.32 14.82 13.28
N VAL A 1045 -15.24 15.70 13.71
CA VAL A 1045 -15.69 15.78 15.11
C VAL A 1045 -16.52 14.57 15.55
N ASP A 1046 -16.88 13.68 14.61
CA ASP A 1046 -17.51 12.40 14.96
C ASP A 1046 -16.55 11.46 15.72
N PHE A 1047 -15.24 11.64 15.55
CA PHE A 1047 -14.19 10.86 16.21
C PHE A 1047 -13.09 11.70 16.87
N CYS A 1048 -13.04 13.01 16.61
CA CYS A 1048 -12.15 13.97 17.28
C CYS A 1048 -12.90 14.67 18.42
N GLU A 1049 -12.64 14.23 19.65
CA GLU A 1049 -13.21 14.73 20.90
C GLU A 1049 -12.09 15.22 21.83
N PRO A 1050 -12.37 15.99 22.90
CA PRO A 1050 -11.34 16.54 23.79
C PRO A 1050 -10.39 15.51 24.42
N ASP A 1051 -10.76 14.23 24.46
CA ASP A 1051 -9.97 13.12 24.98
C ASP A 1051 -9.34 12.23 23.89
N THR A 1052 -9.70 12.42 22.61
CA THR A 1052 -9.15 11.66 21.47
C THR A 1052 -8.32 12.51 20.51
N ALA A 1053 -8.40 13.85 20.59
CA ALA A 1053 -7.67 14.78 19.75
C ALA A 1053 -7.34 16.09 20.47
N PHE A 1054 -6.34 16.82 19.95
CA PHE A 1054 -6.06 18.20 20.35
C PHE A 1054 -6.89 19.14 19.46
N LEU A 1055 -8.04 19.59 19.99
CA LEU A 1055 -9.00 20.41 19.26
C LEU A 1055 -8.59 21.88 19.20
N VAL A 1056 -8.86 22.49 18.03
CA VAL A 1056 -8.62 23.90 17.73
C VAL A 1056 -9.94 24.56 17.34
N ASP A 1057 -10.42 25.48 18.17
CA ASP A 1057 -11.60 26.29 17.88
C ASP A 1057 -11.28 27.43 16.91
N GLY A 1058 -12.31 28.03 16.31
CA GLY A 1058 -12.17 29.10 15.33
C GLY A 1058 -13.49 29.83 15.07
N GLU A 1059 -13.42 30.90 14.28
CA GLU A 1059 -14.59 31.69 13.92
C GLU A 1059 -15.34 31.07 12.73
N LEU A 1060 -16.67 31.07 12.75
CA LEU A 1060 -17.46 30.70 11.58
C LEU A 1060 -17.52 31.88 10.60
N VAL A 1061 -16.88 31.73 9.44
CA VAL A 1061 -16.79 32.79 8.43
C VAL A 1061 -17.52 32.41 7.14
N PRO A 1062 -18.20 33.36 6.46
CA PRO A 1062 -18.84 33.11 5.18
C PRO A 1062 -17.81 32.92 4.06
N LEU A 1063 -18.12 32.04 3.09
CA LEU A 1063 -17.27 31.85 1.91
C LEU A 1063 -17.40 33.03 0.93
N ARG A 1064 -16.29 33.37 0.27
CA ARG A 1064 -16.20 34.38 -0.79
C ARG A 1064 -16.27 33.71 -2.18
N PRO A 1065 -16.63 34.45 -3.25
CA PRO A 1065 -16.55 33.94 -4.61
C PRO A 1065 -15.14 33.42 -4.93
N GLY A 1066 -15.05 32.15 -5.33
CA GLY A 1066 -13.77 31.47 -5.63
C GLY A 1066 -13.13 30.72 -4.46
N ASP A 1067 -13.67 30.82 -3.23
CA ASP A 1067 -13.14 30.08 -2.08
C ASP A 1067 -13.40 28.57 -2.16
N TYR A 1068 -14.56 28.19 -2.70
CA TYR A 1068 -14.96 26.81 -2.95
C TYR A 1068 -16.02 26.76 -4.05
N LEU A 1069 -16.37 25.55 -4.48
CA LEU A 1069 -17.46 25.31 -5.40
C LEU A 1069 -18.81 25.70 -4.74
N PHE A 1070 -19.65 26.47 -5.44
CA PHE A 1070 -20.93 27.01 -4.94
C PHE A 1070 -20.83 27.71 -3.57
N ALA A 1071 -19.93 28.69 -3.47
CA ALA A 1071 -19.66 29.46 -2.25
C ALA A 1071 -20.87 30.27 -1.72
N GLU A 1072 -21.88 30.54 -2.55
CA GLU A 1072 -22.98 31.43 -2.21
C GLU A 1072 -23.81 30.90 -1.02
N GLY A 1073 -23.87 31.69 0.07
CA GLY A 1073 -24.65 31.35 1.27
C GLY A 1073 -24.04 30.24 2.15
N GLN A 1074 -22.77 29.89 1.92
CA GLN A 1074 -22.03 28.89 2.68
C GLN A 1074 -21.15 29.55 3.75
N TYR A 1075 -20.76 28.76 4.75
CA TYR A 1075 -19.78 29.15 5.77
C TYR A 1075 -18.91 27.95 6.17
N TRP A 1076 -17.77 28.22 6.80
CA TRP A 1076 -16.88 27.22 7.39
C TRP A 1076 -16.23 27.76 8.66
N CYS A 1077 -15.45 26.94 9.37
CA CYS A 1077 -14.68 27.39 10.54
C CYS A 1077 -13.29 27.84 10.08
N ASP A 1078 -12.85 29.04 10.46
CA ASP A 1078 -11.47 29.48 10.27
C ASP A 1078 -10.71 29.27 11.59
N PRO A 1079 -9.83 28.23 11.69
CA PRO A 1079 -9.22 27.84 12.95
C PRO A 1079 -8.28 28.92 13.50
N ASP A 1080 -8.30 29.13 14.81
CA ASP A 1080 -7.42 30.08 15.48
C ASP A 1080 -5.99 29.51 15.59
N VAL A 1081 -5.06 30.16 14.87
CA VAL A 1081 -3.65 29.80 14.83
C VAL A 1081 -2.99 29.85 16.22
N SER A 1082 -3.43 30.75 17.10
CA SER A 1082 -2.87 30.87 18.45
C SER A 1082 -3.27 29.69 19.32
N ILE A 1083 -4.53 29.25 19.25
CA ILE A 1083 -4.99 28.03 19.93
C ILE A 1083 -4.25 26.81 19.38
N ALA A 1084 -4.09 26.71 18.06
CA ALA A 1084 -3.32 25.63 17.46
C ALA A 1084 -1.87 25.61 17.97
N ALA A 1085 -1.21 26.76 18.04
CA ALA A 1085 0.16 26.87 18.55
C ALA A 1085 0.27 26.45 20.03
N GLU A 1086 -0.73 26.77 20.86
CA GLU A 1086 -0.79 26.32 22.26
C GLU A 1086 -0.96 24.80 22.36
N GLN A 1087 -1.80 24.19 21.52
CA GLN A 1087 -1.96 22.74 21.48
C GLN A 1087 -0.68 22.02 21.03
N LEU A 1088 0.04 22.57 20.05
CA LEU A 1088 1.34 22.04 19.60
C LEU A 1088 2.38 22.06 20.73
N LYS A 1089 2.47 23.17 21.49
CA LYS A 1089 3.34 23.26 22.67
C LYS A 1089 2.95 22.24 23.72
N ARG A 1090 1.67 22.18 24.07
CA ARG A 1090 1.14 21.26 25.09
C ARG A 1090 1.43 19.80 24.74
N MET A 1091 1.38 19.44 23.45
CA MET A 1091 1.73 18.10 22.97
C MET A 1091 3.21 17.74 23.18
N ILE A 1092 4.12 18.72 23.08
CA ILE A 1092 5.54 18.52 23.37
C ILE A 1092 5.81 18.49 24.88
N ASP A 1093 5.19 19.41 25.62
CA ASP A 1093 5.47 19.63 27.04
C ASP A 1093 4.86 18.56 27.97
N ASP A 1094 3.73 17.94 27.58
CA ASP A 1094 2.99 16.95 28.39
C ASP A 1094 2.91 15.59 27.69
N VAL A 1095 3.98 14.80 27.83
CA VAL A 1095 4.11 13.45 27.24
C VAL A 1095 3.00 12.49 27.70
N PRO A 1096 2.68 12.35 29.01
CA PRO A 1096 1.61 11.46 29.44
C PRO A 1096 0.24 11.82 28.86
N LEU A 1097 -0.07 13.11 28.73
CA LEU A 1097 -1.29 13.56 28.08
C LEU A 1097 -1.31 13.18 26.60
N ARG A 1098 -0.20 13.43 25.88
CA ARG A 1098 -0.06 13.09 24.46
C ARG A 1098 -0.30 11.60 24.23
N GLU A 1099 0.36 10.74 24.99
CA GLU A 1099 0.23 9.28 24.87
C GLU A 1099 -1.20 8.81 25.17
N ARG A 1100 -1.83 9.37 26.21
CA ARG A 1100 -3.21 9.06 26.55
C ARG A 1100 -4.20 9.45 25.45
N ILE A 1101 -4.07 10.66 24.89
CA ILE A 1101 -4.94 11.13 23.79
C ILE A 1101 -4.72 10.30 22.54
N ALA A 1102 -3.47 10.01 22.17
CA ALA A 1102 -3.15 9.19 21.01
C ALA A 1102 -3.73 7.77 21.12
N GLN A 1103 -3.58 7.13 22.28
CA GLN A 1103 -4.13 5.80 22.53
C GLN A 1103 -5.67 5.80 22.55
N ALA A 1104 -6.29 6.82 23.12
CA ALA A 1104 -7.75 6.98 23.10
C ALA A 1104 -8.28 7.21 21.67
N GLY A 1105 -7.58 8.02 20.87
CA GLY A 1105 -7.89 8.24 19.47
C GLY A 1105 -7.78 6.96 18.64
N LYS A 1106 -6.70 6.20 18.82
CA LYS A 1106 -6.55 4.88 18.17
C LYS A 1106 -7.69 3.94 18.53
N ALA A 1107 -7.98 3.78 19.82
CA ALA A 1107 -9.05 2.92 20.29
C ALA A 1107 -10.44 3.35 19.77
N ARG A 1108 -10.68 4.66 19.62
CA ARG A 1108 -11.92 5.20 19.03
C ARG A 1108 -12.07 4.79 17.56
N VAL A 1109 -11.01 4.92 16.76
CA VAL A 1109 -11.02 4.53 15.34
C VAL A 1109 -11.16 3.02 15.19
N GLU A 1110 -10.40 2.23 15.95
CA GLU A 1110 -10.48 0.75 15.91
C GLU A 1110 -11.86 0.22 16.32
N ARG A 1111 -12.52 0.85 17.30
CA ARG A 1111 -13.83 0.39 17.77
C ARG A 1111 -14.96 0.71 16.79
N ASP A 1112 -14.96 1.93 16.25
CA ASP A 1112 -16.15 2.48 15.57
C ASP A 1112 -15.98 2.63 14.05
N TYR A 1113 -14.75 2.61 13.54
CA TYR A 1113 -14.42 2.87 12.13
C TYR A 1113 -13.53 1.79 11.49
N SER A 1114 -13.23 0.69 12.18
CA SER A 1114 -12.57 -0.47 11.54
C SER A 1114 -13.45 -1.09 10.46
N VAL A 1115 -12.85 -1.92 9.60
CA VAL A 1115 -13.58 -2.67 8.57
C VAL A 1115 -14.69 -3.51 9.20
N GLU A 1116 -14.41 -4.17 10.33
CA GLU A 1116 -15.38 -4.98 11.08
C GLU A 1116 -16.53 -4.13 11.62
N ALA A 1117 -16.22 -2.95 12.17
CA ALA A 1117 -17.23 -2.05 12.75
C ALA A 1117 -18.21 -1.54 11.69
N VAL A 1118 -17.68 -1.09 10.55
CA VAL A 1118 -18.48 -0.59 9.44
C VAL A 1118 -19.22 -1.73 8.73
N ALA A 1119 -18.63 -2.92 8.62
CA ALA A 1119 -19.28 -4.09 8.02
C ALA A 1119 -20.58 -4.47 8.71
N ARG A 1120 -20.63 -4.38 10.06
CA ARG A 1120 -21.87 -4.62 10.80
C ARG A 1120 -22.98 -3.63 10.44
N ALA A 1121 -22.64 -2.35 10.31
CA ALA A 1121 -23.60 -1.30 9.96
C ALA A 1121 -24.11 -1.44 8.52
N TYR A 1122 -23.20 -1.70 7.58
CA TYR A 1122 -23.52 -1.89 6.16
C TYR A 1122 -24.37 -3.16 5.97
N ALA A 1123 -23.97 -4.28 6.56
CA ALA A 1123 -24.70 -5.53 6.48
C ALA A 1123 -26.15 -5.38 6.98
N ARG A 1124 -26.33 -4.74 8.15
CA ARG A 1124 -27.68 -4.47 8.69
C ARG A 1124 -28.55 -3.68 7.72
N ARG A 1125 -28.02 -2.58 7.14
CA ARG A 1125 -28.80 -1.77 6.20
C ARG A 1125 -29.10 -2.50 4.89
N LEU A 1126 -28.15 -3.28 4.38
CA LEU A 1126 -28.35 -4.06 3.17
C LEU A 1126 -29.39 -5.16 3.38
N THR A 1127 -29.44 -5.76 4.58
CA THR A 1127 -30.54 -6.63 5.00
C THR A 1127 -31.87 -5.86 5.01
N ASP A 1128 -31.94 -4.67 5.62
CA ASP A 1128 -33.16 -3.85 5.59
C ASP A 1128 -33.63 -3.53 4.15
N ILE A 1129 -32.69 -3.27 3.23
CA ILE A 1129 -33.00 -3.00 1.81
C ILE A 1129 -33.53 -4.27 1.13
N ALA A 1130 -32.91 -5.43 1.39
CA ALA A 1130 -33.38 -6.71 0.88
C ALA A 1130 -34.81 -6.99 1.37
N GLU A 1131 -35.06 -6.77 2.65
CA GLU A 1131 -36.37 -6.94 3.29
C GLU A 1131 -37.41 -5.92 2.79
N ALA A 1132 -37.03 -4.67 2.57
CA ALA A 1132 -37.93 -3.61 2.11
C ALA A 1132 -38.30 -3.72 0.63
N LYS A 1133 -37.46 -4.36 -0.19
CA LYS A 1133 -37.76 -4.69 -1.60
C LYS A 1133 -38.53 -5.99 -1.76
N ALA A 1134 -38.52 -6.84 -0.73
CA ALA A 1134 -39.35 -8.03 -0.62
C ALA A 1134 -40.76 -7.74 -0.05
N LYS A 1135 -41.05 -6.47 0.30
CA LYS A 1135 -42.39 -5.93 0.60
C LYS A 1135 -42.96 -5.22 -0.62
#